data_AF-Q1RH77-F1
#
_entry.id   AF-Q1RH77-F1
#
_cell.length_a   1.000
_cell.length_b   1.000
_cell.length_c   1.000
_cell.angle_alpha   90.00
_cell.angle_beta   90.00
_cell.angle_gamma   90.00
#
_symmetry.space_group_name_H-M   'P 1'
#
loop_
_entity.id
_entity.type
_entity.pdbx_description
1 polymer ?
#
loop_
_entity_poly.entity_id
_entity_poly.type
_entity_poly.pdbx_seq_one_letter_code
_entity_poly.pdbx_strand_id
1 'polypeptide(L)'
;MLDLKSLNTILFSNKESELKIAIKKISDQFEPEKAKNILAYANTYNNILSSLLTEFNTLPKIISDEEIINQFYNSEISPFFGFSSFKHLEEAKKSISQAQINTVKKNYSKLEIKNKELANAKKNSNSSTVQKLEQETEKLQTFLDSPQSQTALKILKHNIAKEQYIKSFKLSKLVADYIEENNTIDDNLAYKHAYDITVCLGGEIAQNQDILAKLQSFLSDNGFLKAKKPLHDTFARFSLPENKEHVTLKKWQGLISKHGKEAMKLFAVSDEIEEKKAGDTGIHLAPENLQDAIFLQTQLTYERADEYPELAKLALKYKLSEEDFNQCLEIERQKKSFDNLPDITIHGKDLDCKLDSSTSLKGYHLVKLPINDPRAYILGHIVQDCQSIGGHSERCVIDGITRENNGFYVLLKSKNSAKPNAEIFTSDGKIDYQNFDIVGQAYAWLSKLGNLVLDSWENLRNEKEDEEDDEEENDEDEIEDEDEIEDEEEAKSLNDDKVIVPLLKEFAKQVCNTTNINRVTVGLGGKTPEKFKEIETEFPETILEGYDYGDATDQALIYQKPELTELENKINGYVAKTEFEFELNRIDIAKALLNLIENEPNFNDLLNNISHKLLKLLNVLAISSDLKKFNYDYFKEFLNLEADVIKQLGGFLEYYNKKYFMPHDLKDLGTERINNITSCNVIECYKQQYFTFEDLKDLDNKKIELLTSTCIQNGYRDQYFTFEDLKDLDNKKIELLTSTRIQNSYRDQYFTFKDLKDLDSKKVELLTSIYTKWGYEKKYFTFEDLKILDLDKLTIATSTNIIECYESNYFKFKEFVELDIKRIKNICDDLFEYKMLLQKYCTFSELKDLSSDKIKALKNSFVVKGYDNKYFTFNDLKDLSLEKIKLLTLKDSVEAYEKQHCTFNDLKDINIEKIPILTSPSTVTTCQLGYYNFNDLKDLNLDKLEIAISMTSYYDIIKFKDFVELDVEKMQAIYNTRITCSKILKGKHCTFDDLKNIDENKMKALTSDMALMCYRSKYFTFNELKDLSLEIIQTLTSKKSYIHYKRKGFKFEDFKASLEKIEIADNHKIEISKNLEVSSFTDLVVNDHNHEENVDIIGRDL
;
A
#
# COMPACT_ATOMS: atom_id res chain seq x y z
N MET A 1 -15.22 31.63 -34.11
CA MET A 1 -13.80 31.23 -33.98
C MET A 1 -13.07 32.36 -33.30
N LEU A 2 -12.40 32.10 -32.17
CA LEU A 2 -11.76 33.11 -31.34
C LEU A 2 -10.65 33.86 -32.11
N ASP A 3 -10.80 35.17 -32.34
CA ASP A 3 -9.78 36.00 -32.99
C ASP A 3 -8.80 36.63 -31.98
N LEU A 4 -7.81 35.84 -31.54
CA LEU A 4 -6.72 36.30 -30.68
C LEU A 4 -5.94 37.47 -31.28
N LYS A 5 -5.91 37.62 -32.60
CA LYS A 5 -5.24 38.75 -33.29
C LYS A 5 -5.94 40.05 -32.99
N SER A 6 -7.27 40.04 -33.03
CA SER A 6 -8.09 41.21 -32.73
C SER A 6 -7.97 41.56 -31.25
N LEU A 7 -8.03 40.58 -30.34
CA LEU A 7 -7.81 40.82 -28.89
C LEU A 7 -6.43 41.43 -28.60
N ASN A 8 -5.38 40.88 -29.20
CA ASN A 8 -4.02 41.42 -29.13
C ASN A 8 -3.94 42.86 -29.67
N THR A 9 -4.56 43.12 -30.84
CA THR A 9 -4.60 44.46 -31.42
C THR A 9 -5.27 45.46 -30.48
N ILE A 10 -6.33 45.06 -29.78
CA ILE A 10 -7.03 45.93 -28.82
C ILE A 10 -6.18 46.16 -27.56
N LEU A 11 -5.49 45.13 -27.06
CA LEU A 11 -4.65 45.27 -25.86
C LEU A 11 -3.40 46.13 -26.09
N PHE A 12 -2.84 46.17 -27.31
CA PHE A 12 -1.48 46.71 -27.53
C PHE A 12 -1.31 47.68 -28.71
N SER A 13 -2.33 47.92 -29.56
CA SER A 13 -2.22 48.91 -30.66
C SER A 13 -2.63 50.31 -30.21
N ASN A 14 -1.82 51.31 -30.57
CA ASN A 14 -2.13 52.73 -30.36
C ASN A 14 -2.74 53.40 -31.60
N LYS A 15 -3.00 52.63 -32.68
CA LYS A 15 -3.54 53.17 -33.93
C LYS A 15 -5.05 53.01 -33.95
N GLU A 16 -5.74 54.14 -33.93
CA GLU A 16 -7.20 54.20 -33.95
C GLU A 16 -7.83 53.41 -35.12
N SER A 17 -7.20 53.37 -36.29
CA SER A 17 -7.68 52.62 -37.45
C SER A 17 -7.62 51.10 -37.28
N GLU A 18 -6.56 50.58 -36.63
CA GLU A 18 -6.40 49.15 -36.34
C GLU A 18 -7.35 48.72 -35.23
N LEU A 19 -7.51 49.58 -34.20
CA LEU A 19 -8.45 49.39 -33.11
C LEU A 19 -9.89 49.29 -33.63
N LYS A 20 -10.35 50.23 -34.47
CA LYS A 20 -11.73 50.20 -35.03
C LYS A 20 -12.05 48.90 -35.77
N ILE A 21 -11.08 48.35 -36.51
CA ILE A 21 -11.24 47.09 -37.25
C ILE A 21 -11.31 45.90 -36.28
N ALA A 22 -10.42 45.86 -35.28
CA ALA A 22 -10.39 44.80 -34.29
C ALA A 22 -11.65 44.79 -33.42
N ILE A 23 -12.09 45.98 -32.97
CA ILE A 23 -13.32 46.18 -32.20
C ILE A 23 -14.51 45.63 -32.97
N LYS A 24 -14.65 46.01 -34.24
CA LYS A 24 -15.75 45.52 -35.09
C LYS A 24 -15.75 44.00 -35.19
N LYS A 25 -14.59 43.38 -35.43
CA LYS A 25 -14.47 41.93 -35.54
C LYS A 25 -14.86 41.19 -34.26
N ILE A 26 -14.51 41.73 -33.09
CA ILE A 26 -14.90 41.14 -31.81
C ILE A 26 -16.41 41.30 -31.58
N SER A 27 -16.97 42.48 -31.84
CA SER A 27 -18.41 42.70 -31.74
C SER A 27 -19.23 41.81 -32.68
N ASP A 28 -18.68 41.43 -33.83
CA ASP A 28 -19.32 40.51 -34.77
C ASP A 28 -19.20 39.03 -34.34
N GLN A 29 -18.33 38.70 -33.37
CA GLN A 29 -18.01 37.32 -32.96
C GLN A 29 -18.61 36.89 -31.61
N PHE A 30 -18.91 37.84 -30.73
CA PHE A 30 -19.40 37.58 -29.37
C PHE A 30 -20.74 38.23 -29.13
N GLU A 31 -21.46 37.74 -28.12
CA GLU A 31 -22.70 38.38 -27.68
C GLU A 31 -22.48 39.86 -27.33
N PRO A 32 -23.48 40.74 -27.57
CA PRO A 32 -23.31 42.18 -27.39
C PRO A 32 -22.77 42.59 -26.01
N GLU A 33 -23.17 41.87 -24.95
CA GLU A 33 -22.73 42.12 -23.57
C GLU A 33 -21.28 41.68 -23.33
N LYS A 34 -20.92 40.46 -23.74
CA LYS A 34 -19.53 39.96 -23.69
C LYS A 34 -18.58 40.85 -24.49
N ALA A 35 -18.98 41.24 -25.71
CA ALA A 35 -18.22 42.18 -26.52
C ALA A 35 -18.04 43.53 -25.82
N LYS A 36 -19.08 44.08 -25.18
CA LYS A 36 -19.02 45.34 -24.42
C LYS A 36 -18.05 45.25 -23.24
N ASN A 37 -18.04 44.14 -22.52
CA ASN A 37 -17.15 43.90 -21.37
C ASN A 37 -15.69 43.71 -21.77
N ILE A 38 -15.42 42.91 -22.82
CA ILE A 38 -14.08 42.73 -23.41
C ILE A 38 -13.51 44.10 -23.84
N LEU A 39 -14.34 44.91 -24.48
CA LEU A 39 -13.96 46.26 -24.91
C LEU A 39 -13.71 47.20 -23.73
N ALA A 40 -14.55 47.15 -22.69
CA ALA A 40 -14.36 47.96 -21.49
C ALA A 40 -13.02 47.63 -20.80
N TYR A 41 -12.75 46.35 -20.56
CA TYR A 41 -11.50 45.88 -19.96
C TYR A 41 -10.27 46.33 -20.75
N ALA A 42 -10.27 46.12 -22.07
CA ALA A 42 -9.12 46.45 -22.91
C ALA A 42 -8.91 47.97 -23.06
N ASN A 43 -9.98 48.78 -22.97
CA ASN A 43 -9.88 50.25 -22.98
C ASN A 43 -9.33 50.82 -21.68
N THR A 44 -9.61 50.21 -20.52
CA THR A 44 -9.05 50.64 -19.23
C THR A 44 -7.53 50.43 -19.17
N TYR A 45 -7.02 49.38 -19.82
CA TYR A 45 -5.57 49.19 -19.97
C TYR A 45 -4.89 50.23 -20.88
N ASN A 46 -5.59 50.77 -21.88
CA ASN A 46 -5.01 51.67 -22.87
C ASN A 46 -5.30 53.17 -22.64
N ASN A 47 -6.13 53.54 -21.67
CA ASN A 47 -6.48 54.94 -21.33
C ASN A 47 -7.11 55.75 -22.49
N ILE A 48 -7.83 55.14 -23.44
CA ILE A 48 -8.26 55.82 -24.70
C ILE A 48 -9.72 56.34 -24.69
N LEU A 49 -10.59 55.95 -23.76
CA LEU A 49 -11.98 56.47 -23.71
C LEU A 49 -12.46 56.79 -22.29
N SER A 50 -12.25 58.03 -21.85
CA SER A 50 -12.67 58.50 -20.53
C SER A 50 -14.16 58.86 -20.43
N SER A 51 -14.94 58.81 -21.52
CA SER A 51 -16.32 59.35 -21.54
C SER A 51 -17.44 58.33 -21.68
N LEU A 52 -17.15 57.02 -21.71
CA LEU A 52 -18.16 55.96 -21.88
C LEU A 52 -18.19 54.91 -20.75
N LEU A 53 -17.41 55.11 -19.67
CA LEU A 53 -17.14 54.11 -18.62
C LEU A 53 -17.80 54.44 -17.26
N THR A 54 -19.04 54.94 -17.25
CA THR A 54 -19.73 55.27 -15.99
C THR A 54 -20.68 54.19 -15.46
N GLU A 55 -20.85 53.06 -16.15
CA GLU A 55 -21.79 51.99 -15.73
C GLU A 55 -21.18 50.58 -15.82
N PHE A 56 -20.03 50.33 -15.21
CA PHE A 56 -19.51 48.98 -15.03
C PHE A 56 -18.80 48.80 -13.69
N ASN A 57 -19.58 48.59 -12.63
CA ASN A 57 -19.07 48.23 -11.30
C ASN A 57 -18.67 46.75 -11.19
N THR A 58 -18.63 46.01 -12.30
CA THR A 58 -18.41 44.55 -12.37
C THR A 58 -17.14 44.16 -13.12
N LEU A 59 -16.25 45.12 -13.46
CA LEU A 59 -14.99 44.78 -14.13
C LEU A 59 -14.01 44.07 -13.17
N PRO A 60 -13.33 42.99 -13.59
CA PRO A 60 -12.29 42.32 -12.82
C PRO A 60 -11.15 43.28 -12.43
N LYS A 61 -10.47 42.98 -11.33
CA LYS A 61 -9.31 43.75 -10.84
C LYS A 61 -8.27 43.88 -11.95
N ILE A 62 -7.92 45.12 -12.29
CA ILE A 62 -6.84 45.41 -13.24
C ILE A 62 -5.52 45.33 -12.48
N ILE A 63 -4.66 44.41 -12.91
CA ILE A 63 -3.33 44.19 -12.32
C ILE A 63 -2.32 45.13 -13.00
N SER A 64 -1.48 45.78 -12.18
CA SER A 64 -0.43 46.67 -12.69
C SER A 64 0.71 45.88 -13.35
N ASP A 65 1.39 46.50 -14.33
CA ASP A 65 2.58 45.89 -14.94
C ASP A 65 3.67 45.59 -13.91
N GLU A 66 3.76 46.37 -12.83
CA GLU A 66 4.72 46.14 -11.74
C GLU A 66 4.41 44.87 -10.94
N GLU A 67 3.14 44.60 -10.66
CA GLU A 67 2.69 43.37 -9.99
C GLU A 67 2.93 42.13 -10.87
N ILE A 68 2.65 42.22 -12.18
CA ILE A 68 2.95 41.16 -13.16
C ILE A 68 4.45 40.89 -13.23
N ILE A 69 5.27 41.94 -13.23
CA ILE A 69 6.73 41.84 -13.26
C ILE A 69 7.27 41.19 -11.98
N ASN A 70 6.70 41.52 -10.81
CA ASN A 70 7.09 40.88 -9.55
C ASN A 70 6.80 39.38 -9.60
N GLN A 71 5.64 38.97 -10.13
CA GLN A 71 5.34 37.55 -10.32
C GLN A 71 6.27 36.88 -11.34
N PHE A 72 6.65 37.56 -12.42
CA PHE A 72 7.67 37.05 -13.34
C PHE A 72 9.01 36.78 -12.65
N TYR A 73 9.47 37.63 -11.74
CA TYR A 73 10.72 37.40 -11.02
C TYR A 73 10.63 36.35 -9.91
N ASN A 74 9.44 36.18 -9.32
CA ASN A 74 9.16 35.09 -8.39
C ASN A 74 8.95 33.76 -9.11
N SER A 75 8.57 33.79 -10.38
CA SER A 75 8.46 32.59 -11.21
C SER A 75 9.85 32.03 -11.51
N GLU A 76 9.99 30.71 -11.42
CA GLU A 76 11.23 29.99 -11.72
C GLU A 76 11.53 29.95 -13.23
N ILE A 77 11.35 31.07 -13.95
CA ILE A 77 11.58 31.18 -15.40
C ILE A 77 13.04 31.47 -15.72
N SER A 78 13.76 32.09 -14.77
CA SER A 78 15.15 32.55 -14.97
C SER A 78 16.13 31.42 -15.37
N PRO A 79 16.03 30.20 -14.80
CA PRO A 79 16.85 29.05 -15.20
C PRO A 79 16.79 28.72 -16.69
N PHE A 80 15.59 28.75 -17.31
CA PHE A 80 15.40 28.50 -18.75
C PHE A 80 16.15 29.49 -19.66
N PHE A 81 16.47 30.68 -19.15
CA PHE A 81 17.19 31.72 -19.88
C PHE A 81 18.66 31.85 -19.44
N GLY A 82 19.19 30.84 -18.75
CA GLY A 82 20.62 30.66 -18.48
C GLY A 82 21.12 31.35 -17.21
N PHE A 83 20.23 31.67 -16.27
CA PHE A 83 20.54 32.18 -14.94
C PHE A 83 19.91 31.29 -13.86
N SER A 84 20.72 30.73 -12.96
CA SER A 84 20.24 29.85 -11.90
C SER A 84 19.32 30.52 -10.87
N SER A 85 19.29 31.84 -10.81
CA SER A 85 18.30 32.59 -10.03
C SER A 85 18.16 34.03 -10.53
N PHE A 86 17.10 34.73 -10.08
CA PHE A 86 16.96 36.17 -10.28
C PHE A 86 18.14 36.96 -9.70
N LYS A 87 18.71 36.50 -8.55
CA LYS A 87 19.87 37.13 -7.93
C LYS A 87 21.09 37.12 -8.87
N HIS A 88 21.35 35.99 -9.53
CA HIS A 88 22.46 35.88 -10.49
C HIS A 88 22.26 36.75 -11.74
N LEU A 89 21.01 36.93 -12.20
CA LEU A 89 20.70 37.89 -13.26
C LEU A 89 21.08 39.33 -12.84
N GLU A 90 20.70 39.75 -11.63
CA GLU A 90 21.00 41.11 -11.14
C GLU A 90 22.51 41.34 -10.97
N GLU A 91 23.27 40.32 -10.58
CA GLU A 91 24.73 40.36 -10.56
C GLU A 91 25.31 40.48 -11.98
N ALA A 92 24.80 39.71 -12.95
CA ALA A 92 25.23 39.78 -14.34
C ALA A 92 24.96 41.16 -14.96
N LYS A 93 23.80 41.77 -14.68
CA LYS A 93 23.47 43.14 -15.15
C LYS A 93 24.43 44.20 -14.63
N LYS A 94 25.04 44.02 -13.46
CA LYS A 94 26.08 44.95 -12.94
C LYS A 94 27.38 44.85 -13.73
N SER A 95 27.65 43.70 -14.36
CA SER A 95 28.89 43.43 -15.08
C SER A 95 28.87 43.83 -16.57
N ILE A 96 27.70 44.10 -17.13
CA ILE A 96 27.52 44.40 -18.57
C ILE A 96 26.72 45.69 -18.78
N SER A 97 27.25 46.59 -19.60
CA SER A 97 26.57 47.84 -19.96
C SER A 97 25.46 47.65 -21.01
N GLN A 98 24.47 48.53 -21.00
CA GLN A 98 23.40 48.55 -22.01
C GLN A 98 23.95 48.70 -23.45
N ALA A 99 25.06 49.44 -23.62
CA ALA A 99 25.71 49.61 -24.91
C ALA A 99 26.27 48.29 -25.47
N GLN A 100 26.81 47.42 -24.60
CA GLN A 100 27.28 46.08 -24.97
C GLN A 100 26.10 45.19 -25.37
N ILE A 101 25.00 45.19 -24.60
CA ILE A 101 23.78 44.45 -24.93
C ILE A 101 23.24 44.86 -26.31
N ASN A 102 23.17 46.16 -26.59
CA ASN A 102 22.70 46.68 -27.88
C ASN A 102 23.62 46.26 -29.04
N THR A 103 24.93 46.22 -28.81
CA THR A 103 25.91 45.76 -29.80
C THR A 103 25.75 44.27 -30.10
N VAL A 104 25.58 43.45 -29.07
CA VAL A 104 25.32 42.01 -29.19
C VAL A 104 24.02 41.75 -29.93
N LYS A 105 22.93 42.47 -29.59
CA LYS A 105 21.64 42.39 -30.32
C LYS A 105 21.83 42.65 -31.81
N LYS A 106 22.55 43.72 -32.18
CA LYS A 106 22.82 44.09 -33.57
C LYS A 106 23.61 43.02 -34.32
N ASN A 107 24.65 42.47 -33.70
CA ASN A 107 25.49 41.44 -34.33
C ASN A 107 24.77 40.10 -34.44
N TYR A 108 23.95 39.73 -33.45
CA TYR A 108 23.09 38.55 -33.50
C TYR A 108 22.09 38.63 -34.66
N SER A 109 21.38 39.75 -34.82
CA SER A 109 20.45 39.93 -35.96
C SER A 109 21.17 39.85 -37.32
N LYS A 110 22.38 40.40 -37.41
CA LYS A 110 23.20 40.28 -38.63
C LYS A 110 23.57 38.83 -38.92
N LEU A 111 23.98 38.08 -37.91
CA LEU A 111 24.34 36.67 -38.05
C LEU A 111 23.15 35.87 -38.60
N GLU A 112 21.95 36.11 -38.08
CA GLU A 112 20.75 35.40 -38.50
C GLU A 112 20.39 35.66 -39.97
N ILE A 113 20.47 36.93 -40.41
CA ILE A 113 20.27 37.30 -41.82
C ILE A 113 21.30 36.58 -42.71
N LYS A 114 22.57 36.60 -42.30
CA LYS A 114 23.67 35.98 -43.05
C LYS A 114 23.54 34.46 -43.14
N ASN A 115 23.08 33.79 -42.08
CA ASN A 115 22.77 32.36 -42.10
C ASN A 115 21.66 32.01 -43.10
N LYS A 116 20.61 32.84 -43.22
CA LYS A 116 19.56 32.66 -44.23
C LYS A 116 20.08 32.86 -45.65
N GLU A 117 20.89 33.89 -45.87
CA GLU A 117 21.58 34.13 -47.15
C GLU A 117 22.45 32.92 -47.53
N LEU A 118 23.21 32.37 -46.57
CA LEU A 118 24.08 31.22 -46.76
C LEU A 118 23.30 29.95 -47.15
N ALA A 119 22.20 29.66 -46.46
CA ALA A 119 21.35 28.51 -46.76
C ALA A 119 20.77 28.57 -48.19
N ASN A 120 20.33 29.75 -48.63
CA ASN A 120 19.85 29.95 -50.00
C ASN A 120 20.98 29.85 -51.03
N ALA A 121 22.16 30.40 -50.73
CA ALA A 121 23.32 30.29 -51.62
C ALA A 121 23.78 28.83 -51.80
N LYS A 122 23.70 28.01 -50.74
CA LYS A 122 23.98 26.56 -50.78
C LYS A 122 22.98 25.81 -51.67
N LYS A 123 21.68 26.11 -51.59
CA LYS A 123 20.66 25.54 -52.50
C LYS A 123 20.90 25.89 -53.96
N ASN A 124 21.38 27.11 -54.23
CA ASN A 124 21.60 27.62 -55.59
C ASN A 124 23.02 27.34 -56.13
N SER A 125 23.83 26.53 -55.44
CA SER A 125 25.17 26.08 -55.87
C SER A 125 26.17 27.20 -56.24
N ASN A 126 26.06 28.39 -55.64
CA ASN A 126 26.93 29.54 -55.97
C ASN A 126 28.20 29.60 -55.09
N SER A 127 29.22 28.82 -55.48
CA SER A 127 30.45 28.54 -54.70
C SER A 127 31.17 29.77 -54.11
N SER A 128 31.38 30.84 -54.89
CA SER A 128 32.10 32.03 -54.40
C SER A 128 31.32 32.83 -53.35
N THR A 129 29.99 32.87 -53.50
CA THR A 129 29.08 33.54 -52.57
C THR A 129 28.97 32.76 -51.26
N VAL A 130 28.97 31.43 -51.33
CA VAL A 130 28.96 30.54 -50.16
C VAL A 130 30.20 30.77 -49.29
N GLN A 131 31.42 30.75 -49.87
CA GLN A 131 32.65 30.97 -49.10
C GLN A 131 32.69 32.34 -48.39
N LYS A 132 32.24 33.40 -49.06
CA LYS A 132 32.19 34.74 -48.47
C LYS A 132 31.20 34.83 -47.31
N LEU A 133 30.02 34.23 -47.48
CA LEU A 133 29.00 34.19 -46.44
C LEU A 133 29.42 33.31 -45.24
N GLU A 134 30.14 32.21 -45.48
CA GLU A 134 30.73 31.37 -44.43
C GLU A 134 31.75 32.16 -43.59
N GLN A 135 32.67 32.90 -44.22
CA GLN A 135 33.61 33.76 -43.47
C GLN A 135 32.92 34.88 -42.69
N GLU A 136 31.87 35.49 -43.25
CA GLU A 136 31.09 36.53 -42.55
C GLU A 136 30.31 35.97 -41.36
N THR A 137 29.72 34.77 -41.49
CA THR A 137 29.01 34.09 -40.41
C THR A 137 29.97 33.62 -39.32
N GLU A 138 31.11 33.03 -39.68
CA GLU A 138 32.14 32.58 -38.73
C GLU A 138 32.70 33.75 -37.88
N LYS A 139 32.97 34.91 -38.49
CA LYS A 139 33.41 36.11 -37.77
C LYS A 139 32.36 36.62 -36.78
N LEU A 140 31.08 36.64 -37.19
CA LEU A 140 29.99 37.07 -36.33
C LEU A 140 29.76 36.07 -35.19
N GLN A 141 29.87 34.77 -35.46
CA GLN A 141 29.76 33.71 -34.47
C GLN A 141 30.89 33.82 -33.43
N THR A 142 32.14 33.95 -33.88
CA THR A 142 33.32 34.11 -33.00
C THR A 142 33.16 35.31 -32.05
N PHE A 143 32.60 36.44 -32.52
CA PHE A 143 32.31 37.59 -31.66
C PHE A 143 31.26 37.27 -30.58
N LEU A 144 30.21 36.54 -30.97
CA LEU A 144 29.11 36.17 -30.08
C LEU A 144 29.53 35.09 -29.07
N ASP A 145 30.53 34.27 -29.40
CA ASP A 145 31.07 33.22 -28.53
C ASP A 145 31.96 33.75 -27.40
N SER A 146 32.34 35.04 -27.42
CA SER A 146 33.08 35.63 -26.31
C SER A 146 32.26 35.62 -25.00
N PRO A 147 32.88 35.41 -23.82
CA PRO A 147 32.15 35.30 -22.54
C PRO A 147 31.24 36.50 -22.22
N GLN A 148 31.69 37.71 -22.57
CA GLN A 148 30.92 38.94 -22.38
C GLN A 148 29.72 39.00 -23.33
N SER A 149 29.88 38.62 -24.59
CA SER A 149 28.76 38.53 -25.54
C SER A 149 27.74 37.47 -25.11
N GLN A 150 28.19 36.32 -24.61
CA GLN A 150 27.31 35.26 -24.10
C GLN A 150 26.51 35.71 -22.88
N THR A 151 27.14 36.39 -21.93
CA THR A 151 26.44 36.97 -20.77
C THR A 151 25.43 38.03 -21.22
N ALA A 152 25.79 38.91 -22.14
CA ALA A 152 24.88 39.92 -22.70
C ALA A 152 23.71 39.28 -23.46
N LEU A 153 23.95 38.17 -24.15
CA LEU A 153 22.94 37.40 -24.86
C LEU A 153 21.91 36.79 -23.90
N LYS A 154 22.37 36.22 -22.78
CA LYS A 154 21.49 35.70 -21.71
C LYS A 154 20.62 36.81 -21.12
N ILE A 155 21.20 37.96 -20.77
CA ILE A 155 20.45 39.13 -20.26
C ILE A 155 19.41 39.59 -21.29
N LEU A 156 19.79 39.65 -22.57
CA LEU A 156 18.89 40.05 -23.64
C LEU A 156 17.70 39.10 -23.79
N LYS A 157 17.92 37.78 -23.75
CA LYS A 157 16.85 36.77 -23.79
C LYS A 157 15.90 36.92 -22.61
N HIS A 158 16.43 37.09 -21.40
CA HIS A 158 15.61 37.27 -20.19
C HIS A 158 14.74 38.53 -20.25
N ASN A 159 15.31 39.65 -20.71
CA ASN A 159 14.55 40.89 -20.91
C ASN A 159 13.42 40.73 -21.95
N ILE A 160 13.68 39.99 -23.04
CA ILE A 160 12.65 39.67 -24.05
C ILE A 160 11.57 38.77 -23.44
N ALA A 161 11.96 37.75 -22.68
CA ALA A 161 11.02 36.86 -22.01
C ALA A 161 10.11 37.62 -21.03
N LYS A 162 10.65 38.60 -20.29
CA LYS A 162 9.86 39.49 -19.42
C LYS A 162 8.80 40.27 -20.21
N GLU A 163 9.19 40.90 -21.32
CA GLU A 163 8.24 41.64 -22.16
C GLU A 163 7.16 40.72 -22.75
N GLN A 164 7.53 39.50 -23.12
CA GLN A 164 6.59 38.50 -23.64
C GLN A 164 5.66 37.97 -22.56
N TYR A 165 6.15 37.74 -21.34
CA TYR A 165 5.35 37.29 -20.20
C TYR A 165 4.22 38.27 -19.87
N ILE A 166 4.52 39.57 -19.83
CA ILE A 166 3.50 40.61 -19.60
C ILE A 166 2.41 40.53 -20.68
N LYS A 167 2.79 40.34 -21.95
CA LYS A 167 1.84 40.22 -23.05
C LYS A 167 0.99 38.94 -22.93
N SER A 168 1.62 37.82 -22.64
CA SER A 168 0.97 36.52 -22.45
C SER A 168 0.01 36.55 -21.27
N PHE A 169 0.37 37.20 -20.16
CA PHE A 169 -0.50 37.36 -18.99
C PHE A 169 -1.75 38.16 -19.32
N LYS A 170 -1.59 39.37 -19.90
CA LYS A 170 -2.73 40.22 -20.26
C LYS A 170 -3.71 39.52 -21.20
N LEU A 171 -3.20 38.78 -22.18
CA LEU A 171 -4.04 37.98 -23.06
C LEU A 171 -4.70 36.81 -22.32
N SER A 172 -3.95 36.06 -21.51
CA SER A 172 -4.48 34.91 -20.77
C SER A 172 -5.56 35.31 -19.79
N LYS A 173 -5.37 36.43 -19.09
CA LYS A 173 -6.37 37.01 -18.19
C LYS A 173 -7.63 37.44 -18.95
N LEU A 174 -7.48 38.15 -20.07
CA LEU A 174 -8.63 38.54 -20.90
C LEU A 174 -9.43 37.33 -21.43
N VAL A 175 -8.73 36.26 -21.82
CA VAL A 175 -9.36 35.03 -22.29
C VAL A 175 -10.03 34.27 -21.13
N ALA A 176 -9.37 34.11 -20.00
CA ALA A 176 -9.93 33.44 -18.82
C ALA A 176 -11.19 34.16 -18.30
N ASP A 177 -11.16 35.49 -18.22
CA ASP A 177 -12.23 36.30 -17.62
C ASP A 177 -13.50 36.36 -18.47
N TYR A 178 -13.37 36.37 -19.80
CA TYR A 178 -14.47 36.73 -20.70
C TYR A 178 -14.78 35.70 -21.78
N ILE A 179 -13.94 34.68 -21.93
CA ILE A 179 -14.12 33.63 -22.94
C ILE A 179 -14.24 32.26 -22.25
N GLU A 180 -13.31 31.92 -21.35
CA GLU A 180 -13.31 30.60 -20.68
C GLU A 180 -14.19 30.56 -19.42
N GLU A 181 -14.52 31.73 -18.86
CA GLU A 181 -15.31 31.89 -17.63
C GLU A 181 -14.72 31.15 -16.40
N ASN A 182 -13.42 30.83 -16.43
CA ASN A 182 -12.70 30.07 -15.41
C ASN A 182 -12.02 30.99 -14.37
N ASN A 183 -12.67 32.07 -13.99
CA ASN A 183 -12.01 33.15 -13.26
C ASN A 183 -11.96 32.89 -11.74
N THR A 184 -10.85 32.32 -11.27
CA THR A 184 -10.57 32.20 -9.83
C THR A 184 -10.16 33.56 -9.24
N ILE A 185 -10.50 33.83 -7.98
CA ILE A 185 -10.18 35.09 -7.26
C ILE A 185 -8.66 35.41 -7.25
N ASP A 186 -7.78 34.40 -7.40
CA ASP A 186 -6.33 34.53 -7.18
C ASP A 186 -5.47 34.68 -8.46
N ASP A 187 -6.05 34.81 -9.66
CA ASP A 187 -5.31 35.01 -10.93
C ASP A 187 -4.19 33.99 -11.28
N ASN A 188 -3.97 32.97 -10.44
CA ASN A 188 -2.87 32.02 -10.52
C ASN A 188 -2.81 31.29 -11.86
N LEU A 189 -3.98 30.92 -12.41
CA LEU A 189 -4.07 30.24 -13.70
C LEU A 189 -3.57 31.13 -14.84
N ALA A 190 -3.86 32.43 -14.82
CA ALA A 190 -3.37 33.37 -15.82
C ALA A 190 -1.85 33.56 -15.71
N TYR A 191 -1.30 33.60 -14.49
CA TYR A 191 0.16 33.62 -14.27
C TYR A 191 0.83 32.34 -14.76
N LYS A 192 0.23 31.17 -14.52
CA LYS A 192 0.71 29.87 -15.02
C LYS A 192 0.67 29.82 -16.56
N HIS A 193 -0.45 30.16 -17.18
CA HIS A 193 -0.54 30.20 -18.65
C HIS A 193 0.48 31.17 -19.25
N ALA A 194 0.67 32.36 -18.66
CA ALA A 194 1.68 33.31 -19.12
C ALA A 194 3.10 32.73 -19.05
N TYR A 195 3.39 31.98 -17.99
CA TYR A 195 4.64 31.28 -17.78
C TYR A 195 4.86 30.21 -18.85
N ASP A 196 3.89 29.30 -19.03
CA ASP A 196 3.95 28.21 -19.99
C ASP A 196 4.06 28.70 -21.44
N ILE A 197 3.28 29.71 -21.82
CA ILE A 197 3.35 30.35 -23.15
C ILE A 197 4.75 30.93 -23.40
N THR A 198 5.31 31.61 -22.39
CA THR A 198 6.62 32.26 -22.51
C THR A 198 7.74 31.23 -22.64
N VAL A 199 7.68 30.13 -21.91
CA VAL A 199 8.67 29.04 -22.00
C VAL A 199 8.51 28.27 -23.32
N CYS A 200 7.29 27.91 -23.72
CA CYS A 200 7.06 27.08 -24.91
C CYS A 200 7.24 27.83 -26.24
N LEU A 201 6.96 29.13 -26.29
CA LEU A 201 6.89 29.91 -27.54
C LEU A 201 7.77 31.17 -27.57
N GLY A 202 8.34 31.58 -26.42
CA GLY A 202 9.04 32.86 -26.23
C GLY A 202 10.58 32.80 -26.29
N GLY A 203 11.25 33.85 -25.81
CA GLY A 203 12.71 33.88 -25.60
C GLY A 203 13.60 34.09 -26.83
N GLU A 204 13.02 34.27 -28.02
CA GLU A 204 13.79 34.47 -29.25
C GLU A 204 14.30 35.91 -29.43
N ILE A 205 15.57 36.04 -29.78
CA ILE A 205 16.25 37.32 -29.99
C ILE A 205 15.96 37.92 -31.39
N ALA A 206 15.53 37.07 -32.32
CA ALA A 206 15.14 37.48 -33.67
C ALA A 206 14.04 38.54 -33.61
N GLN A 207 14.18 39.61 -34.40
CA GLN A 207 13.38 40.85 -34.34
C GLN A 207 11.91 40.63 -33.93
N ASN A 208 11.57 40.97 -32.69
CA ASN A 208 10.22 41.16 -32.15
C ASN A 208 9.15 40.26 -32.81
N GLN A 209 9.36 38.93 -32.84
CA GLN A 209 8.25 38.06 -33.17
C GLN A 209 7.21 38.16 -32.06
N ASP A 210 6.00 38.49 -32.47
CA ASP A 210 4.87 38.66 -31.58
C ASP A 210 4.51 37.30 -30.97
N ILE A 211 4.81 37.13 -29.67
CA ILE A 211 4.50 35.91 -28.90
C ILE A 211 3.03 35.52 -29.05
N LEU A 212 2.15 36.51 -29.23
CA LEU A 212 0.72 36.31 -29.38
C LEU A 212 0.36 35.80 -30.79
N ALA A 213 1.11 36.22 -31.82
CA ALA A 213 0.97 35.64 -33.16
C ALA A 213 1.45 34.17 -33.19
N LYS A 214 2.51 33.84 -32.44
CA LYS A 214 2.96 32.45 -32.28
C LYS A 214 1.93 31.61 -31.54
N LEU A 215 1.38 32.13 -30.44
CA LEU A 215 0.31 31.47 -29.71
C LEU A 215 -0.91 31.23 -30.60
N GLN A 216 -1.31 32.22 -31.40
CA GLN A 216 -2.43 32.07 -32.32
C GLN A 216 -2.17 31.01 -33.39
N SER A 217 -0.97 30.99 -34.00
CA SER A 217 -0.61 29.93 -34.95
C SER A 217 -0.64 28.57 -34.25
N PHE A 218 -0.02 28.48 -33.08
CA PHE A 218 0.04 27.25 -32.30
C PHE A 218 -1.35 26.70 -31.97
N LEU A 219 -2.25 27.52 -31.46
CA LEU A 219 -3.63 27.11 -31.15
C LEU A 219 -4.44 26.79 -32.41
N SER A 220 -4.18 27.48 -33.52
CA SER A 220 -4.83 27.23 -34.81
C SER A 220 -4.40 25.89 -35.41
N ASP A 221 -3.09 25.66 -35.49
CA ASP A 221 -2.49 24.49 -36.11
C ASP A 221 -2.82 23.21 -35.33
N ASN A 222 -3.15 23.34 -34.04
CA ASN A 222 -3.55 22.24 -33.16
C ASN A 222 -5.07 22.17 -32.90
N GLY A 223 -5.89 22.98 -33.58
CA GLY A 223 -7.36 22.90 -33.51
C GLY A 223 -8.01 23.48 -32.24
N PHE A 224 -7.23 24.00 -31.28
CA PHE A 224 -7.74 24.53 -30.01
C PHE A 224 -8.52 25.83 -30.14
N LEU A 225 -8.36 26.61 -31.22
CA LEU A 225 -9.12 27.86 -31.42
C LEU A 225 -10.64 27.69 -31.50
N LYS A 226 -11.13 26.45 -31.60
CA LYS A 226 -12.55 26.10 -31.59
C LYS A 226 -13.05 25.62 -30.21
N ALA A 227 -12.16 25.33 -29.27
CA ALA A 227 -12.54 24.88 -27.94
C ALA A 227 -13.23 26.00 -27.16
N LYS A 228 -14.14 25.63 -26.24
CA LYS A 228 -14.76 26.57 -25.30
C LYS A 228 -13.71 27.18 -24.35
N LYS A 229 -12.67 26.40 -23.98
CA LYS A 229 -11.61 26.79 -23.04
C LYS A 229 -10.20 26.66 -23.65
N PRO A 230 -9.87 27.44 -24.71
CA PRO A 230 -8.72 27.18 -25.59
C PRO A 230 -7.34 27.25 -24.91
N LEU A 231 -7.11 28.13 -23.94
CA LEU A 231 -5.85 28.22 -23.21
C LEU A 231 -5.80 27.17 -22.11
N HIS A 232 -6.86 27.04 -21.32
CA HIS A 232 -6.94 26.01 -20.28
C HIS A 232 -6.75 24.61 -20.87
N ASP A 233 -7.47 24.24 -21.93
CA ASP A 233 -7.38 22.88 -22.51
C ASP A 233 -6.02 22.59 -23.15
N THR A 234 -5.30 23.64 -23.54
CA THR A 234 -3.93 23.55 -24.08
C THR A 234 -2.89 23.38 -22.98
N PHE A 235 -2.97 24.12 -21.88
CA PHE A 235 -1.91 24.23 -20.87
C PHE A 235 -2.25 23.64 -19.49
N ALA A 236 -3.51 23.24 -19.21
CA ALA A 236 -3.92 22.72 -17.90
C ALA A 236 -3.16 21.46 -17.49
N ARG A 237 -2.95 20.53 -18.43
CA ARG A 237 -2.25 19.25 -18.21
C ARG A 237 -0.76 19.28 -18.59
N PHE A 238 -0.18 20.48 -18.65
CA PHE A 238 1.22 20.68 -18.98
C PHE A 238 2.03 20.96 -17.71
N SER A 239 3.18 20.27 -17.60
CA SER A 239 4.20 20.49 -16.58
C SER A 239 5.52 20.84 -17.28
N LEU A 240 6.33 21.64 -16.59
CA LEU A 240 7.69 21.95 -17.02
C LEU A 240 8.69 20.98 -16.39
N PRO A 241 9.86 20.80 -17.03
CA PRO A 241 10.94 19.97 -16.49
C PRO A 241 11.42 20.48 -15.13
N GLU A 242 11.80 19.55 -14.27
CA GLU A 242 12.31 19.83 -12.92
C GLU A 242 13.66 20.54 -13.01
N ASN A 243 14.60 20.01 -13.79
CA ASN A 243 15.93 20.61 -13.96
C ASN A 243 16.01 21.52 -15.20
N LYS A 244 15.64 22.78 -14.96
CA LYS A 244 15.50 23.83 -15.99
C LYS A 244 16.82 24.32 -16.58
N GLU A 245 17.97 24.06 -15.93
CA GLU A 245 19.28 24.59 -16.35
C GLU A 245 19.93 23.80 -17.48
N HIS A 246 19.61 22.50 -17.60
CA HIS A 246 20.23 21.59 -18.57
C HIS A 246 19.40 21.37 -19.84
N VAL A 247 18.25 22.05 -19.95
CA VAL A 247 17.34 21.90 -21.08
C VAL A 247 17.72 22.83 -22.22
N THR A 248 17.92 22.29 -23.41
CA THR A 248 18.17 23.05 -24.64
C THR A 248 16.86 23.66 -25.16
N LEU A 249 16.35 24.67 -24.45
CA LEU A 249 15.02 25.26 -24.64
C LEU A 249 14.66 25.55 -26.10
N LYS A 250 15.56 26.17 -26.86
CA LYS A 250 15.30 26.58 -28.26
C LYS A 250 14.95 25.39 -29.17
N LYS A 251 15.55 24.23 -28.94
CA LYS A 251 15.29 23.02 -29.74
C LYS A 251 13.91 22.46 -29.42
N TRP A 252 13.57 22.39 -28.13
CA TRP A 252 12.25 21.98 -27.67
C TRP A 252 11.14 22.92 -28.13
N GLN A 253 11.34 24.24 -28.05
CA GLN A 253 10.39 25.21 -28.60
C GLN A 253 10.15 24.97 -30.10
N GLY A 254 11.19 24.57 -30.86
CA GLY A 254 11.06 24.19 -32.26
C GLY A 254 10.25 22.90 -32.47
N LEU A 255 10.40 21.91 -31.59
CA LEU A 255 9.58 20.69 -31.60
C LEU A 255 8.12 20.98 -31.23
N ILE A 256 7.89 21.76 -30.17
CA ILE A 256 6.56 22.19 -29.71
C ILE A 256 5.84 22.95 -30.81
N SER A 257 6.50 23.93 -31.42
CA SER A 257 5.92 24.71 -32.51
C SER A 257 5.49 23.86 -33.71
N LYS A 258 6.17 22.71 -33.95
CA LYS A 258 5.91 21.84 -35.10
C LYS A 258 4.95 20.69 -34.80
N HIS A 259 5.00 20.15 -33.58
CA HIS A 259 4.33 18.90 -33.19
C HIS A 259 3.31 19.08 -32.07
N GLY A 260 3.12 20.29 -31.57
CA GLY A 260 2.03 20.62 -30.66
C GLY A 260 2.12 19.91 -29.32
N LYS A 261 0.96 19.40 -28.90
CA LYS A 261 0.75 18.74 -27.60
C LYS A 261 1.67 17.54 -27.37
N GLU A 262 1.98 16.76 -28.41
CA GLU A 262 2.85 15.58 -28.27
C GLU A 262 4.28 15.99 -27.88
N ALA A 263 4.83 17.04 -28.49
CA ALA A 263 6.13 17.57 -28.08
C ALA A 263 6.07 18.25 -26.71
N MET A 264 4.95 18.86 -26.32
CA MET A 264 4.79 19.43 -24.98
C MET A 264 4.82 18.36 -23.89
N LYS A 265 4.18 17.20 -24.10
CA LYS A 265 4.23 16.07 -23.14
C LYS A 265 5.67 15.59 -22.91
N LEU A 266 6.46 15.50 -23.99
CA LEU A 266 7.87 15.10 -23.91
C LEU A 266 8.74 16.18 -23.27
N PHE A 267 8.39 17.44 -23.47
CA PHE A 267 9.14 18.56 -22.90
C PHE A 267 9.09 18.58 -21.37
N ALA A 268 8.02 18.06 -20.77
CA ALA A 268 7.90 17.93 -19.32
C ALA A 268 9.01 17.09 -18.67
N VAL A 269 9.60 16.15 -19.42
CA VAL A 269 10.71 15.27 -18.98
C VAL A 269 11.97 15.53 -19.82
N SER A 270 12.11 16.75 -20.35
CA SER A 270 13.18 17.10 -21.29
C SER A 270 14.58 17.04 -20.69
N ASP A 271 14.72 17.35 -19.40
CA ASP A 271 15.96 17.24 -18.65
C ASP A 271 16.47 15.80 -18.60
N GLU A 272 15.60 14.85 -18.24
CA GLU A 272 15.92 13.42 -18.26
C GLU A 272 16.26 12.93 -19.67
N ILE A 273 15.50 13.37 -20.68
CA ILE A 273 15.73 13.01 -22.09
C ILE A 273 17.11 13.50 -22.55
N GLU A 274 17.47 14.75 -22.24
CA GLU A 274 18.76 15.32 -22.62
C GLU A 274 19.93 14.70 -21.85
N GLU A 275 19.73 14.35 -20.58
CA GLU A 275 20.71 13.60 -19.77
C GLU A 275 20.94 12.18 -20.33
N LYS A 276 19.87 11.45 -20.64
CA LYS A 276 19.96 10.14 -21.30
C LYS A 276 20.73 10.22 -22.62
N LYS A 277 20.47 11.26 -23.41
CA LYS A 277 21.16 11.49 -24.68
C LYS A 277 22.62 11.90 -24.51
N ALA A 278 22.95 12.61 -23.43
CA ALA A 278 24.32 13.01 -23.15
C ALA A 278 25.24 11.80 -22.92
N GLY A 279 24.74 10.76 -22.27
CA GLY A 279 25.51 9.56 -21.91
C GLY A 279 26.84 9.91 -21.25
N ASP A 280 27.91 9.20 -21.62
CA ASP A 280 29.27 9.43 -21.09
C ASP A 280 29.90 10.77 -21.50
N THR A 281 29.34 11.48 -22.48
CA THR A 281 29.91 12.75 -22.94
C THR A 281 29.63 13.90 -21.99
N GLY A 282 28.59 13.79 -21.16
CA GLY A 282 28.12 14.85 -20.26
C GLY A 282 27.62 16.11 -20.97
N ILE A 283 27.47 16.07 -22.30
CA ILE A 283 26.96 17.20 -23.09
C ILE A 283 25.47 16.97 -23.33
N HIS A 284 24.62 17.70 -22.59
CA HIS A 284 23.17 17.70 -22.78
C HIS A 284 22.83 18.19 -24.20
N LEU A 285 22.15 17.35 -24.96
CA LEU A 285 21.73 17.61 -26.33
C LEU A 285 20.24 17.34 -26.45
N ALA A 286 19.48 18.31 -26.94
CA ALA A 286 18.08 18.09 -27.28
C ALA A 286 17.90 17.01 -28.36
N PRO A 287 16.71 16.37 -28.40
CA PRO A 287 16.33 15.47 -29.47
C PRO A 287 16.37 16.15 -30.84
N GLU A 288 16.70 15.37 -31.87
CA GLU A 288 16.76 15.88 -33.24
C GLU A 288 15.37 16.13 -33.83
N ASN A 289 14.40 15.29 -33.45
CA ASN A 289 13.04 15.29 -33.94
C ASN A 289 12.12 14.60 -32.90
N LEU A 290 10.80 14.61 -33.15
CA LEU A 290 9.82 14.02 -32.23
C LEU A 290 10.03 12.51 -31.99
N GLN A 291 10.43 11.75 -33.02
CA GLN A 291 10.62 10.29 -32.90
C GLN A 291 11.84 9.94 -32.05
N ASP A 292 12.89 10.74 -32.14
CA ASP A 292 14.08 10.65 -31.29
C ASP A 292 13.71 10.92 -29.82
N ALA A 293 12.89 11.94 -29.57
CA ALA A 293 12.40 12.27 -28.22
C ALA A 293 11.53 11.14 -27.63
N ILE A 294 10.60 10.58 -28.42
CA ILE A 294 9.77 9.44 -27.98
C ILE A 294 10.65 8.22 -27.67
N PHE A 295 11.64 7.93 -28.51
CA PHE A 295 12.53 6.80 -28.30
C PHE A 295 13.37 6.95 -27.02
N LEU A 296 13.94 8.13 -26.77
CA LEU A 296 14.65 8.40 -25.53
C LEU A 296 13.73 8.28 -24.30
N GLN A 297 12.49 8.77 -24.39
CA GLN A 297 11.52 8.58 -23.33
C GLN A 297 11.20 7.09 -23.09
N THR A 298 11.06 6.28 -24.14
CA THR A 298 10.87 4.83 -23.97
C THR A 298 12.04 4.16 -23.25
N GLN A 299 13.28 4.58 -23.52
CA GLN A 299 14.48 4.06 -22.86
C GLN A 299 14.69 4.59 -21.42
N LEU A 300 14.01 5.68 -21.06
CA LEU A 300 13.93 6.16 -19.69
C LEU A 300 12.86 5.41 -18.89
N THR A 301 11.76 5.05 -19.56
CA THR A 301 10.62 4.37 -18.93
C THR A 301 10.86 2.86 -18.77
N TYR A 302 11.53 2.22 -19.73
CA TYR A 302 11.75 0.78 -19.74
C TYR A 302 13.24 0.46 -19.93
N GLU A 303 13.84 -0.25 -18.97
CA GLU A 303 15.27 -0.62 -19.03
C GLU A 303 15.59 -1.44 -20.29
N ARG A 304 14.65 -2.30 -20.71
CA ARG A 304 14.78 -3.23 -21.85
C ARG A 304 14.16 -2.72 -23.16
N ALA A 305 13.92 -1.42 -23.28
CA ALA A 305 13.27 -0.82 -24.46
C ALA A 305 13.94 -1.18 -25.80
N ASP A 306 15.25 -1.40 -25.79
CA ASP A 306 16.05 -1.73 -26.99
C ASP A 306 15.80 -3.14 -27.54
N GLU A 307 15.26 -4.08 -26.74
CA GLU A 307 14.95 -5.44 -27.20
C GLU A 307 13.81 -5.47 -28.22
N TYR A 308 12.80 -4.60 -28.05
CA TYR A 308 11.69 -4.46 -29.00
C TYR A 308 11.16 -3.01 -29.06
N PRO A 309 11.82 -2.11 -29.82
CA PRO A 309 11.50 -0.67 -29.81
C PRO A 309 10.08 -0.31 -30.26
N GLU A 310 9.47 -1.07 -31.17
CA GLU A 310 8.10 -0.84 -31.61
C GLU A 310 7.09 -1.13 -30.49
N LEU A 311 7.30 -2.22 -29.74
CA LEU A 311 6.50 -2.58 -28.58
C LEU A 311 6.71 -1.59 -27.43
N ALA A 312 7.94 -1.17 -27.14
CA ALA A 312 8.22 -0.18 -26.09
C ALA A 312 7.49 1.16 -26.34
N LYS A 313 7.40 1.60 -27.61
CA LYS A 313 6.63 2.79 -27.99
C LYS A 313 5.13 2.61 -27.78
N LEU A 314 4.59 1.42 -28.06
CA LEU A 314 3.20 1.10 -27.78
C LEU A 314 2.95 1.04 -26.26
N ALA A 315 3.81 0.37 -25.52
CA ALA A 315 3.75 0.30 -24.06
C ALA A 315 3.73 1.70 -23.44
N LEU A 316 4.61 2.61 -23.87
CA LEU A 316 4.60 4.01 -23.42
C LEU A 316 3.30 4.73 -23.79
N LYS A 317 2.79 4.55 -25.01
CA LYS A 317 1.54 5.18 -25.48
C LYS A 317 0.34 4.76 -24.65
N TYR A 318 0.24 3.48 -24.30
CA TYR A 318 -0.86 2.89 -23.53
C TYR A 318 -0.55 2.79 -22.03
N LYS A 319 0.57 3.38 -21.58
CA LYS A 319 1.00 3.49 -20.18
C LYS A 319 1.12 2.14 -19.44
N LEU A 320 1.68 1.13 -20.11
CA LEU A 320 2.00 -0.14 -19.46
C LEU A 320 3.03 0.07 -18.34
N SER A 321 2.99 -0.78 -17.32
CA SER A 321 4.04 -0.81 -16.30
C SER A 321 5.32 -1.44 -16.87
N GLU A 322 6.46 -1.21 -16.20
CA GLU A 322 7.72 -1.88 -16.59
C GLU A 322 7.61 -3.41 -16.45
N GLU A 323 6.85 -3.90 -15.47
CA GLU A 323 6.58 -5.33 -15.28
C GLU A 323 5.82 -5.91 -16.48
N ASP A 324 4.72 -5.27 -16.89
CA ASP A 324 3.90 -5.71 -18.03
C ASP A 324 4.69 -5.67 -19.34
N PHE A 325 5.51 -4.63 -19.54
CA PHE A 325 6.38 -4.53 -20.72
C PHE A 325 7.40 -5.68 -20.75
N ASN A 326 8.04 -5.96 -19.61
CA ASN A 326 8.99 -7.06 -19.49
C ASN A 326 8.30 -8.42 -19.72
N GLN A 327 7.07 -8.60 -19.24
CA GLN A 327 6.26 -9.78 -19.50
C GLN A 327 5.95 -9.94 -21.00
N CYS A 328 5.62 -8.86 -21.70
CA CYS A 328 5.45 -8.89 -23.16
C CYS A 328 6.73 -9.37 -23.87
N LEU A 329 7.92 -8.94 -23.44
CA LEU A 329 9.20 -9.41 -23.99
C LEU A 329 9.44 -10.91 -23.75
N GLU A 330 9.06 -11.42 -22.58
CA GLU A 330 9.17 -12.86 -22.29
C GLU A 330 8.18 -13.71 -23.10
N ILE A 331 6.99 -13.19 -23.38
CA ILE A 331 5.99 -13.83 -24.24
C ILE A 331 6.44 -13.82 -25.71
N GLU A 332 7.04 -12.73 -26.19
CA GLU A 332 7.55 -12.62 -27.57
C GLU A 332 8.54 -13.75 -27.91
N ARG A 333 9.33 -14.22 -26.93
CA ARG A 333 10.26 -15.35 -27.08
C ARG A 333 9.56 -16.69 -27.36
N GLN A 334 8.28 -16.80 -27.02
CA GLN A 334 7.43 -17.98 -27.18
C GLN A 334 6.40 -17.80 -28.30
N LYS A 335 6.46 -16.70 -29.06
CA LYS A 335 5.47 -16.36 -30.08
C LYS A 335 5.39 -17.42 -31.16
N LYS A 336 4.17 -17.74 -31.58
CA LYS A 336 3.91 -18.67 -32.68
C LYS A 336 4.45 -18.13 -34.00
N SER A 337 4.83 -19.05 -34.90
CA SER A 337 5.31 -18.68 -36.25
C SER A 337 4.20 -18.66 -37.29
N PHE A 338 3.09 -19.34 -37.03
CA PHE A 338 1.87 -19.35 -37.83
C PHE A 338 0.67 -19.64 -36.91
N ASP A 339 -0.54 -19.45 -37.42
CA ASP A 339 -1.75 -19.97 -36.78
C ASP A 339 -2.75 -20.48 -37.83
N ASN A 340 -3.62 -21.39 -37.39
CA ASN A 340 -4.58 -22.14 -38.19
C ASN A 340 -5.92 -21.41 -38.36
N LEU A 341 -6.04 -20.17 -37.89
CA LEU A 341 -7.28 -19.40 -38.01
C LEU A 341 -7.47 -18.87 -39.44
N PRO A 342 -8.72 -18.83 -39.96
CA PRO A 342 -9.02 -18.28 -41.28
C PRO A 342 -8.56 -16.84 -41.46
N ASP A 343 -7.75 -16.60 -42.48
CA ASP A 343 -7.34 -15.25 -42.87
C ASP A 343 -8.29 -14.69 -43.93
N ILE A 344 -9.42 -14.14 -43.48
CA ILE A 344 -10.47 -13.55 -44.32
C ILE A 344 -10.63 -12.08 -43.95
N THR A 345 -10.59 -11.23 -44.98
CA THR A 345 -10.83 -9.78 -44.86
C THR A 345 -12.21 -9.44 -45.40
N ILE A 346 -13.03 -8.77 -44.60
CA ILE A 346 -14.32 -8.22 -45.02
C ILE A 346 -14.20 -6.72 -45.16
N HIS A 347 -14.50 -6.18 -46.36
CA HIS A 347 -14.61 -4.75 -46.56
C HIS A 347 -16.06 -4.30 -46.43
N GLY A 348 -16.37 -3.41 -45.50
CA GLY A 348 -17.73 -2.93 -45.27
C GLY A 348 -18.38 -2.29 -46.50
N LYS A 349 -17.58 -1.65 -47.38
CA LYS A 349 -18.03 -1.11 -48.67
C LYS A 349 -18.71 -2.15 -49.58
N ASP A 350 -18.33 -3.42 -49.47
CA ASP A 350 -18.84 -4.51 -50.32
C ASP A 350 -20.20 -5.04 -49.82
N LEU A 351 -20.57 -4.68 -48.59
CA LEU A 351 -21.84 -5.01 -47.94
C LEU A 351 -22.80 -3.81 -47.86
N ASP A 352 -22.28 -2.59 -47.93
CA ASP A 352 -23.04 -1.34 -47.88
C ASP A 352 -24.12 -1.26 -48.97
N CYS A 353 -23.89 -1.91 -50.12
CA CYS A 353 -24.86 -1.98 -51.22
C CYS A 353 -25.94 -3.07 -51.07
N LYS A 354 -25.88 -3.90 -50.02
CA LYS A 354 -26.76 -5.07 -49.81
C LYS A 354 -27.68 -4.94 -48.58
N LEU A 355 -27.54 -3.87 -47.80
CA LEU A 355 -28.33 -3.64 -46.59
C LEU A 355 -29.37 -2.54 -46.84
N ASP A 356 -30.63 -2.82 -46.56
CA ASP A 356 -31.74 -1.83 -46.60
C ASP A 356 -31.71 -0.85 -45.40
N SER A 357 -30.63 -0.85 -44.62
CA SER A 357 -30.53 -0.13 -43.34
C SER A 357 -29.91 1.26 -43.49
N SER A 358 -30.32 2.18 -42.62
CA SER A 358 -29.74 3.52 -42.43
C SER A 358 -28.28 3.54 -41.91
N THR A 359 -27.62 2.38 -41.78
CA THR A 359 -26.27 2.22 -41.22
C THR A 359 -25.27 2.03 -42.35
N SER A 360 -24.41 3.03 -42.60
CA SER A 360 -23.33 2.91 -43.59
C SER A 360 -22.15 2.13 -43.02
N LEU A 361 -21.71 1.10 -43.74
CA LEU A 361 -20.52 0.29 -43.43
C LEU A 361 -19.25 0.83 -44.10
N LYS A 362 -19.34 1.97 -44.80
CA LYS A 362 -18.22 2.53 -45.55
C LYS A 362 -17.10 2.96 -44.60
N GLY A 363 -15.89 2.47 -44.88
CA GLY A 363 -14.69 2.77 -44.09
C GLY A 363 -14.41 1.79 -42.95
N TYR A 364 -15.29 0.79 -42.75
CA TYR A 364 -15.07 -0.30 -41.79
C TYR A 364 -14.55 -1.56 -42.46
N HIS A 365 -13.67 -2.29 -41.77
CA HIS A 365 -13.07 -3.52 -42.25
C HIS A 365 -12.89 -4.51 -41.09
N LEU A 366 -13.29 -5.77 -41.28
CA LEU A 366 -13.00 -6.84 -40.33
C LEU A 366 -11.84 -7.67 -40.88
N VAL A 367 -10.77 -7.81 -40.09
CA VAL A 367 -9.55 -8.52 -40.49
C VAL A 367 -9.01 -9.38 -39.35
N LYS A 368 -8.22 -10.39 -39.70
CA LYS A 368 -7.37 -11.09 -38.74
C LYS A 368 -6.17 -10.20 -38.40
N LEU A 369 -5.81 -10.12 -37.12
CA LEU A 369 -4.61 -9.40 -36.71
C LEU A 369 -3.36 -10.19 -37.12
N PRO A 370 -2.38 -9.58 -37.82
CA PRO A 370 -1.14 -10.28 -38.17
C PRO A 370 -0.38 -10.77 -36.92
N ILE A 371 0.20 -11.97 -37.01
CA ILE A 371 0.90 -12.63 -35.89
C ILE A 371 2.08 -11.80 -35.35
N ASN A 372 2.66 -10.96 -36.21
CA ASN A 372 3.79 -10.10 -35.85
C ASN A 372 3.37 -8.69 -35.42
N ASP A 373 2.08 -8.42 -35.23
CA ASP A 373 1.63 -7.10 -34.77
C ASP A 373 1.76 -6.97 -33.25
N PRO A 374 2.61 -6.06 -32.74
CA PRO A 374 2.80 -5.88 -31.30
C PRO A 374 1.58 -5.29 -30.59
N ARG A 375 0.51 -4.92 -31.30
CA ARG A 375 -0.76 -4.54 -30.64
C ARG A 375 -1.49 -5.72 -30.03
N ALA A 376 -1.16 -6.96 -30.42
CA ALA A 376 -1.76 -8.16 -29.81
C ALA A 376 -1.63 -8.16 -28.28
N TYR A 377 -0.51 -7.66 -27.75
CA TYR A 377 -0.26 -7.56 -26.29
C TYR A 377 -1.19 -6.60 -25.55
N ILE A 378 -1.82 -5.65 -26.25
CA ILE A 378 -2.48 -4.47 -25.66
C ILE A 378 -3.84 -4.17 -26.30
N LEU A 379 -4.49 -5.17 -26.94
CA LEU A 379 -5.76 -4.96 -27.63
C LEU A 379 -6.83 -4.43 -26.66
N GLY A 380 -6.92 -4.97 -25.46
CA GLY A 380 -7.81 -4.47 -24.41
C GLY A 380 -7.58 -2.99 -24.10
N HIS A 381 -6.34 -2.51 -23.96
CA HIS A 381 -6.08 -1.06 -23.79
C HIS A 381 -6.49 -0.22 -25.00
N ILE A 382 -6.52 -0.80 -26.20
CA ILE A 382 -6.96 -0.11 -27.42
C ILE A 382 -8.48 0.05 -27.46
N VAL A 383 -9.23 -0.98 -27.06
CA VAL A 383 -10.70 -0.99 -27.11
C VAL A 383 -11.37 -0.80 -25.74
N GLN A 384 -10.60 -0.51 -24.69
CA GLN A 384 -11.03 -0.36 -23.29
C GLN A 384 -11.70 -1.61 -22.70
N ASP A 385 -10.95 -2.72 -22.73
CA ASP A 385 -11.29 -4.04 -22.20
C ASP A 385 -10.08 -4.65 -21.45
N CYS A 386 -10.33 -5.69 -20.65
CA CYS A 386 -9.39 -6.46 -19.87
C CYS A 386 -8.48 -7.42 -20.67
N GLN A 387 -8.67 -7.61 -21.98
CA GLN A 387 -7.83 -8.48 -22.82
C GLN A 387 -6.49 -7.81 -23.20
N SER A 388 -5.63 -7.54 -22.21
CA SER A 388 -4.25 -7.07 -22.37
C SER A 388 -3.30 -7.78 -21.40
N ILE A 389 -1.99 -7.74 -21.66
CA ILE A 389 -0.98 -8.15 -20.67
C ILE A 389 -1.07 -7.23 -19.45
N GLY A 390 -1.11 -7.82 -18.25
CA GLY A 390 -1.42 -7.12 -16.99
C GLY A 390 -2.91 -6.96 -16.67
N GLY A 391 -3.82 -7.38 -17.56
CA GLY A 391 -5.27 -7.34 -17.36
C GLY A 391 -5.89 -8.66 -16.85
N HIS A 392 -7.17 -8.65 -16.45
CA HIS A 392 -7.88 -9.83 -15.95
C HIS A 392 -7.92 -11.01 -16.94
N SER A 393 -7.96 -10.72 -18.24
CA SER A 393 -8.02 -11.72 -19.32
C SER A 393 -6.67 -11.90 -20.03
N GLU A 394 -5.57 -11.64 -19.32
CA GLU A 394 -4.21 -11.80 -19.85
C GLU A 394 -3.97 -13.19 -20.46
N ARG A 395 -4.55 -14.25 -19.88
CA ARG A 395 -4.34 -15.62 -20.37
C ARG A 395 -4.80 -15.80 -21.82
N CYS A 396 -5.92 -15.18 -22.21
CA CYS A 396 -6.41 -15.18 -23.59
C CYS A 396 -5.42 -14.48 -24.53
N VAL A 397 -4.79 -13.40 -24.07
CA VAL A 397 -3.75 -12.68 -24.83
C VAL A 397 -2.54 -13.57 -25.06
N ILE A 398 -2.04 -14.23 -24.01
CA ILE A 398 -0.90 -15.15 -24.08
C ILE A 398 -1.21 -16.30 -25.04
N ASP A 399 -2.37 -16.94 -24.91
CA ASP A 399 -2.75 -18.07 -25.76
C ASP A 399 -2.94 -17.62 -27.23
N GLY A 400 -3.52 -16.44 -27.48
CA GLY A 400 -3.64 -15.87 -28.82
C GLY A 400 -2.29 -15.57 -29.49
N ILE A 401 -1.24 -15.27 -28.73
CA ILE A 401 0.12 -14.99 -29.23
C ILE A 401 0.95 -16.28 -29.38
N THR A 402 0.77 -17.25 -28.48
CA THR A 402 1.66 -18.41 -28.37
C THR A 402 1.11 -19.70 -28.98
N ARG A 403 -0.21 -19.82 -29.17
CA ARG A 403 -0.85 -21.05 -29.70
C ARG A 403 -1.26 -20.95 -31.15
N GLU A 404 -1.04 -22.03 -31.89
CA GLU A 404 -1.35 -22.10 -33.32
C GLU A 404 -2.85 -22.20 -33.62
N ASN A 405 -3.70 -22.59 -32.67
CA ASN A 405 -5.15 -22.68 -32.89
C ASN A 405 -5.94 -21.49 -32.34
N ASN A 406 -5.24 -20.42 -31.98
CA ASN A 406 -5.78 -19.24 -31.29
C ASN A 406 -5.25 -17.98 -31.99
N GLY A 407 -5.85 -16.82 -31.78
CA GLY A 407 -5.46 -15.55 -32.39
C GLY A 407 -6.50 -14.45 -32.21
N PHE A 408 -6.41 -13.37 -33.00
CA PHE A 408 -7.30 -12.20 -32.85
C PHE A 408 -7.88 -11.75 -34.18
N TYR A 409 -9.13 -11.30 -34.14
CA TYR A 409 -9.76 -10.53 -35.20
C TYR A 409 -10.00 -9.10 -34.70
N VAL A 410 -9.88 -8.12 -35.60
CA VAL A 410 -10.07 -6.70 -35.27
C VAL A 410 -10.98 -6.01 -36.28
N LEU A 411 -11.82 -5.11 -35.79
CA LEU A 411 -12.58 -4.17 -36.59
C LEU A 411 -11.76 -2.89 -36.74
N LEU A 412 -11.47 -2.55 -37.98
CA LEU A 412 -10.76 -1.34 -38.37
C LEU A 412 -11.74 -0.28 -38.88
N LYS A 413 -11.53 0.98 -38.49
CA LYS A 413 -12.27 2.15 -38.96
C LYS A 413 -11.30 3.13 -39.62
N SER A 414 -11.68 3.64 -40.78
CA SER A 414 -10.90 4.65 -41.50
C SER A 414 -10.85 5.97 -40.72
N LYS A 415 -9.66 6.55 -40.62
CA LYS A 415 -9.45 7.89 -40.04
C LYS A 415 -10.06 8.96 -40.94
N ASN A 416 -10.46 10.08 -40.33
CA ASN A 416 -10.88 11.27 -41.09
C ASN A 416 -9.77 11.81 -42.01
N SER A 417 -8.51 11.59 -41.63
CA SER A 417 -7.32 11.95 -42.42
C SER A 417 -6.88 10.87 -43.41
N ALA A 418 -7.62 9.76 -43.53
CA ALA A 418 -7.23 8.64 -44.36
C ALA A 418 -7.16 9.02 -45.84
N LYS A 419 -6.19 8.45 -46.55
CA LYS A 419 -6.09 8.59 -48.01
C LYS A 419 -7.31 7.93 -48.67
N PRO A 420 -7.87 8.53 -49.74
CA PRO A 420 -8.91 7.87 -50.53
C PRO A 420 -8.41 6.51 -51.05
N ASN A 421 -9.14 5.44 -50.75
CA ASN A 421 -8.78 4.05 -51.10
C ASN A 421 -7.44 3.57 -50.51
N ALA A 422 -7.11 3.96 -49.28
CA ALA A 422 -5.96 3.38 -48.57
C ALA A 422 -6.08 1.84 -48.52
N GLU A 423 -4.98 1.15 -48.80
CA GLU A 423 -4.88 -0.29 -48.61
C GLU A 423 -4.81 -0.59 -47.10
N ILE A 424 -5.47 -1.66 -46.65
CA ILE A 424 -5.50 -2.03 -45.22
C ILE A 424 -4.11 -2.44 -44.75
N PHE A 425 -3.39 -3.18 -45.58
CA PHE A 425 -2.06 -3.70 -45.27
C PHE A 425 -0.99 -2.92 -46.03
N THR A 426 0.11 -2.63 -45.36
CA THR A 426 1.33 -2.11 -45.95
C THR A 426 2.06 -3.20 -46.75
N SER A 427 3.05 -2.82 -47.56
CA SER A 427 3.79 -3.77 -48.42
C SER A 427 4.52 -4.89 -47.66
N ASP A 428 4.79 -4.69 -46.37
CA ASP A 428 5.39 -5.67 -45.45
C ASP A 428 4.34 -6.50 -44.68
N GLY A 429 3.05 -6.37 -45.01
CA GLY A 429 1.96 -7.17 -44.43
C GLY A 429 1.47 -6.71 -43.06
N LYS A 430 1.87 -5.52 -42.60
CA LYS A 430 1.34 -4.90 -41.37
C LYS A 430 0.08 -4.10 -41.66
N ILE A 431 -0.77 -3.86 -40.66
CA ILE A 431 -1.92 -2.96 -40.84
C ILE A 431 -1.44 -1.50 -40.93
N ASP A 432 -2.00 -0.72 -41.85
CA ASP A 432 -1.68 0.69 -42.03
C ASP A 432 -2.39 1.59 -40.99
N TYR A 433 -1.81 1.62 -39.79
CA TYR A 433 -2.31 2.46 -38.69
C TYR A 433 -2.20 3.98 -38.93
N GLN A 434 -1.63 4.44 -40.05
CA GLN A 434 -1.72 5.86 -40.43
C GLN A 434 -3.11 6.20 -40.98
N ASN A 435 -3.80 5.23 -41.58
CA ASN A 435 -5.10 5.41 -42.22
C ASN A 435 -6.25 4.74 -41.44
N PHE A 436 -5.96 3.78 -40.56
CA PHE A 436 -6.97 3.02 -39.83
C PHE A 436 -6.72 3.03 -38.31
N ASP A 437 -7.81 2.99 -37.54
CA ASP A 437 -7.81 2.70 -36.09
C ASP A 437 -8.51 1.35 -35.83
N ILE A 438 -8.07 0.63 -34.79
CA ILE A 438 -8.82 -0.52 -34.26
C ILE A 438 -9.92 0.05 -33.36
N VAL A 439 -11.17 -0.35 -33.62
CA VAL A 439 -12.36 0.07 -32.86
C VAL A 439 -13.15 -1.10 -32.30
N GLY A 440 -12.71 -2.33 -32.59
CA GLY A 440 -13.24 -3.53 -31.96
C GLY A 440 -12.30 -4.71 -32.14
N GLN A 441 -12.44 -5.73 -31.31
CA GLN A 441 -11.58 -6.90 -31.31
C GLN A 441 -12.31 -8.14 -30.79
N ALA A 442 -11.79 -9.31 -31.13
CA ALA A 442 -12.17 -10.58 -30.53
C ALA A 442 -10.97 -11.52 -30.48
N TYR A 443 -10.70 -12.07 -29.30
CA TYR A 443 -9.92 -13.30 -29.17
C TYR A 443 -10.69 -14.46 -29.82
N ALA A 444 -10.00 -15.28 -30.58
CA ALA A 444 -10.60 -16.36 -31.35
C ALA A 444 -9.81 -17.65 -31.21
N TRP A 445 -10.52 -18.77 -31.22
CA TRP A 445 -9.95 -20.09 -31.06
C TRP A 445 -10.71 -21.16 -31.85
N LEU A 446 -10.02 -22.26 -32.17
CA LEU A 446 -10.66 -23.43 -32.79
C LEU A 446 -11.21 -24.37 -31.72
N SER A 447 -12.41 -24.89 -31.94
CA SER A 447 -13.03 -25.86 -31.04
C SER A 447 -12.47 -27.27 -31.23
N LYS A 448 -12.77 -28.19 -30.31
CA LYS A 448 -12.45 -29.64 -30.45
C LYS A 448 -13.04 -30.26 -31.72
N LEU A 449 -14.05 -29.63 -32.31
CA LEU A 449 -14.70 -30.05 -33.54
C LEU A 449 -14.09 -29.39 -34.79
N GLY A 450 -13.15 -28.47 -34.62
CA GLY A 450 -12.53 -27.69 -35.69
C GLY A 450 -13.43 -26.57 -36.22
N ASN A 451 -14.37 -26.10 -35.41
CA ASN A 451 -15.17 -24.89 -35.69
C ASN A 451 -14.46 -23.65 -35.14
N LEU A 452 -14.79 -22.47 -35.67
CA LEU A 452 -14.22 -21.21 -35.21
C LEU A 452 -15.14 -20.59 -34.14
N VAL A 453 -14.55 -20.16 -33.04
CA VAL A 453 -15.24 -19.44 -31.98
C VAL A 453 -14.56 -18.10 -31.76
N LEU A 454 -15.35 -17.05 -31.67
CA LEU A 454 -14.94 -15.74 -31.18
C LEU A 454 -15.33 -15.70 -29.70
N ASP A 455 -14.36 -15.58 -28.79
CA ASP A 455 -14.58 -15.73 -27.35
C ASP A 455 -15.63 -14.72 -26.84
N SER A 456 -15.40 -13.45 -27.14
CA SER A 456 -16.36 -12.36 -27.03
C SER A 456 -16.06 -11.33 -28.12
N TRP A 457 -17.02 -10.47 -28.46
CA TRP A 457 -16.76 -9.33 -29.34
C TRP A 457 -16.78 -8.02 -28.57
N GLU A 458 -15.65 -7.33 -28.53
CA GLU A 458 -15.42 -6.13 -27.72
C GLU A 458 -15.28 -4.91 -28.65
N ASN A 459 -16.19 -3.93 -28.54
CA ASN A 459 -16.09 -2.66 -29.27
C ASN A 459 -15.68 -1.52 -28.33
N LEU A 460 -15.00 -0.52 -28.88
CA LEU A 460 -14.70 0.72 -28.18
C LEU A 460 -16.01 1.51 -27.92
N ARG A 461 -16.39 1.67 -26.65
CA ARG A 461 -17.55 2.45 -26.18
C ARG A 461 -17.08 3.71 -25.43
N ASN A 462 -17.91 4.75 -25.37
CA ASN A 462 -17.57 5.95 -24.59
C ASN A 462 -17.94 5.70 -23.12
N GLU A 463 -17.01 5.94 -22.18
CA GLU A 463 -17.09 5.67 -20.73
C GLU A 463 -18.30 6.28 -19.98
N LYS A 464 -19.20 7.02 -20.63
CA LYS A 464 -20.40 7.58 -19.98
C LYS A 464 -21.57 6.59 -19.83
N GLU A 465 -21.49 5.40 -20.42
CA GLU A 465 -22.58 4.41 -20.39
C GLU A 465 -22.39 3.29 -19.35
N ASP A 466 -21.21 3.18 -18.71
CA ASP A 466 -20.83 2.01 -17.89
C ASP A 466 -20.73 2.30 -16.36
N GLU A 467 -21.13 3.50 -15.87
CA GLU A 467 -21.10 3.86 -14.43
C GLU A 467 -22.29 3.34 -13.59
N GLU A 468 -23.17 2.47 -14.11
CA GLU A 468 -24.33 1.97 -13.33
C GLU A 468 -24.10 0.67 -12.53
N ASP A 469 -22.97 -0.04 -12.67
CA ASP A 469 -22.86 -1.40 -12.08
C ASP A 469 -21.68 -1.65 -11.10
N ASP A 470 -20.81 -0.68 -10.81
CA ASP A 470 -19.73 -0.87 -9.84
C ASP A 470 -19.57 0.36 -8.94
N GLU A 471 -20.22 0.39 -7.77
CA GLU A 471 -19.68 0.95 -6.50
C GLU A 471 -20.69 0.82 -5.32
N GLU A 472 -20.52 -0.23 -4.50
CA GLU A 472 -20.83 -0.18 -3.07
C GLU A 472 -19.59 0.34 -2.32
N GLU A 473 -19.80 1.30 -1.41
CA GLU A 473 -18.91 1.80 -0.34
C GLU A 473 -17.85 2.89 -0.66
N ASN A 474 -18.23 4.17 -0.57
CA ASN A 474 -17.95 5.09 0.57
C ASN A 474 -17.73 6.57 0.18
N ASP A 475 -18.36 7.41 1.01
CA ASP A 475 -18.05 8.81 1.37
C ASP A 475 -18.48 9.97 0.44
N GLU A 476 -19.61 10.54 0.87
CA GLU A 476 -20.05 11.93 0.86
C GLU A 476 -18.96 12.98 0.53
N ASP A 477 -19.18 13.78 -0.52
CA ASP A 477 -19.12 15.25 -0.44
C ASP A 477 -19.82 15.91 -1.63
N GLU A 478 -20.66 16.89 -1.31
CA GLU A 478 -21.54 17.72 -2.16
C GLU A 478 -20.78 18.47 -3.26
N ILE A 479 -21.29 18.47 -4.51
CA ILE A 479 -21.35 19.66 -5.37
C ILE A 479 -22.64 19.65 -6.20
N GLU A 480 -23.37 20.77 -6.08
CA GLU A 480 -24.65 21.13 -6.67
C GLU A 480 -24.60 21.34 -8.21
N ASP A 481 -25.72 21.00 -8.85
CA ASP A 481 -26.40 21.61 -10.01
C ASP A 481 -25.56 22.36 -11.06
N GLU A 482 -25.59 21.86 -12.30
CA GLU A 482 -25.82 22.70 -13.49
C GLU A 482 -26.42 21.86 -14.63
N ASP A 483 -27.75 21.88 -14.70
CA ASP A 483 -28.54 21.45 -15.85
C ASP A 483 -28.41 22.45 -17.02
N GLU A 484 -28.64 21.90 -18.22
CA GLU A 484 -29.11 22.56 -19.44
C GLU A 484 -28.08 23.18 -20.45
N ILE A 485 -28.14 22.59 -21.66
CA ILE A 485 -27.79 23.10 -23.00
C ILE A 485 -26.44 22.63 -23.59
N GLU A 486 -26.46 21.50 -24.30
CA GLU A 486 -26.24 21.46 -25.77
C GLU A 486 -26.55 20.07 -26.35
N ASP A 487 -27.85 19.74 -26.37
CA ASP A 487 -28.46 18.88 -27.39
C ASP A 487 -28.20 19.50 -28.78
N GLU A 488 -27.05 19.22 -29.42
CA GLU A 488 -26.92 19.28 -30.89
C GLU A 488 -25.62 18.69 -31.49
N GLU A 489 -24.63 18.23 -30.70
CA GLU A 489 -23.44 17.52 -31.24
C GLU A 489 -23.44 15.98 -31.09
N GLU A 490 -24.42 15.39 -30.38
CA GLU A 490 -24.51 13.92 -30.20
C GLU A 490 -25.00 13.15 -31.43
N ALA A 491 -25.44 13.85 -32.48
CA ALA A 491 -25.96 13.23 -33.69
C ALA A 491 -24.89 13.04 -34.78
N LYS A 492 -23.91 12.12 -34.61
CA LYS A 492 -23.25 11.35 -35.72
C LYS A 492 -22.12 10.36 -35.34
N SER A 493 -22.12 9.75 -34.17
CA SER A 493 -21.31 8.54 -33.96
C SER A 493 -22.17 7.31 -34.21
N LEU A 494 -21.93 6.56 -35.29
CA LEU A 494 -22.52 5.23 -35.45
C LEU A 494 -22.06 4.37 -34.26
N ASN A 495 -23.00 3.75 -33.53
CA ASN A 495 -22.64 2.73 -32.55
C ASN A 495 -21.98 1.55 -33.30
N ASP A 496 -20.70 1.31 -33.04
CA ASP A 496 -19.89 0.26 -33.69
C ASP A 496 -20.51 -1.14 -33.48
N ASP A 497 -21.34 -1.34 -32.46
CA ASP A 497 -22.14 -2.56 -32.24
C ASP A 497 -23.12 -2.84 -33.38
N LYS A 498 -23.71 -1.80 -33.97
CA LYS A 498 -24.64 -1.96 -35.11
C LYS A 498 -23.88 -2.34 -36.38
N VAL A 499 -22.65 -1.87 -36.52
CA VAL A 499 -21.78 -2.08 -37.69
C VAL A 499 -21.20 -3.49 -37.69
N ILE A 500 -20.79 -4.01 -36.54
CA ILE A 500 -20.11 -5.30 -36.48
C ILE A 500 -21.03 -6.49 -36.81
N VAL A 501 -22.31 -6.45 -36.42
CA VAL A 501 -23.23 -7.59 -36.62
C VAL A 501 -23.30 -8.06 -38.08
N PRO A 502 -23.59 -7.19 -39.09
CA PRO A 502 -23.59 -7.61 -40.48
C PRO A 502 -22.20 -8.04 -40.99
N LEU A 503 -21.12 -7.43 -40.49
CA LEU A 503 -19.74 -7.80 -40.86
C LEU A 503 -19.39 -9.21 -40.39
N LEU A 504 -19.70 -9.55 -39.13
CA LEU A 504 -19.48 -10.88 -38.57
C LEU A 504 -20.33 -11.95 -39.25
N LYS A 505 -21.58 -11.64 -39.63
CA LYS A 505 -22.43 -12.58 -40.39
C LYS A 505 -21.85 -12.90 -41.76
N GLU A 506 -21.35 -11.90 -42.48
CA GLU A 506 -20.68 -12.13 -43.76
C GLU A 506 -19.35 -12.87 -43.57
N PHE A 507 -18.54 -12.48 -42.58
CA PHE A 507 -17.31 -13.17 -42.22
C PHE A 507 -17.54 -14.66 -41.96
N ALA A 508 -18.46 -14.98 -41.05
CA ALA A 508 -18.79 -16.35 -40.67
C ALA A 508 -19.26 -17.17 -41.88
N LYS A 509 -20.06 -16.57 -42.77
CA LYS A 509 -20.49 -17.18 -44.01
C LYS A 509 -19.32 -17.46 -44.96
N GLN A 510 -18.39 -16.52 -45.13
CA GLN A 510 -17.21 -16.74 -45.97
C GLN A 510 -16.27 -17.78 -45.37
N VAL A 511 -16.05 -17.76 -44.05
CA VAL A 511 -15.27 -18.78 -43.33
C VAL A 511 -15.83 -20.17 -43.62
N CYS A 512 -17.12 -20.39 -43.40
CA CYS A 512 -17.73 -21.70 -43.63
C CYS A 512 -17.65 -22.13 -45.10
N ASN A 513 -17.80 -21.20 -46.05
CA ASN A 513 -17.81 -21.55 -47.48
C ASN A 513 -16.42 -21.77 -48.09
N THR A 514 -15.37 -21.17 -47.53
CA THR A 514 -14.02 -21.18 -48.11
C THR A 514 -13.05 -22.07 -47.34
N THR A 515 -13.43 -22.55 -46.16
CA THR A 515 -12.57 -23.37 -45.29
C THR A 515 -13.24 -24.69 -44.90
N ASN A 516 -12.52 -25.49 -44.11
CA ASN A 516 -13.03 -26.72 -43.51
C ASN A 516 -13.91 -26.49 -42.27
N ILE A 517 -14.07 -25.23 -41.83
CA ILE A 517 -14.94 -24.85 -40.73
C ILE A 517 -16.40 -24.95 -41.20
N ASN A 518 -17.25 -25.43 -40.30
CA ASN A 518 -18.64 -25.75 -40.59
C ASN A 518 -19.60 -24.81 -39.88
N ARG A 519 -19.14 -24.22 -38.78
CA ARG A 519 -19.88 -23.33 -37.90
C ARG A 519 -18.96 -22.26 -37.32
N VAL A 520 -19.51 -21.07 -37.14
CA VAL A 520 -18.86 -19.98 -36.39
C VAL A 520 -19.81 -19.50 -35.29
N THR A 521 -19.30 -19.45 -34.06
CA THR A 521 -20.01 -18.92 -32.88
C THR A 521 -19.28 -17.73 -32.28
N VAL A 522 -19.99 -16.97 -31.46
CA VAL A 522 -19.43 -15.90 -30.61
C VAL A 522 -19.93 -16.09 -29.19
N GLY A 523 -19.09 -15.94 -28.16
CA GLY A 523 -19.56 -15.97 -26.77
C GLY A 523 -20.37 -14.72 -26.42
N LEU A 524 -21.15 -14.80 -25.34
CA LEU A 524 -22.12 -13.79 -24.94
C LEU A 524 -21.63 -12.91 -23.78
N GLY A 525 -20.34 -12.56 -23.79
CA GLY A 525 -19.71 -11.67 -22.82
C GLY A 525 -20.37 -10.31 -22.68
N GLY A 526 -20.05 -9.59 -21.60
CA GLY A 526 -20.73 -8.36 -21.17
C GLY A 526 -20.85 -7.29 -22.26
N LYS A 527 -19.82 -7.13 -23.10
CA LYS A 527 -19.80 -6.13 -24.18
C LYS A 527 -20.15 -6.69 -25.57
N THR A 528 -20.44 -7.99 -25.70
CA THR A 528 -20.89 -8.56 -26.98
C THR A 528 -22.22 -7.91 -27.40
N PRO A 529 -22.38 -7.47 -28.67
CA PRO A 529 -23.60 -6.80 -29.11
C PRO A 529 -24.87 -7.61 -28.80
N GLU A 530 -25.87 -6.97 -28.17
CA GLU A 530 -27.11 -7.63 -27.67
C GLU A 530 -27.85 -8.46 -28.72
N LYS A 531 -27.74 -8.07 -29.99
CA LYS A 531 -28.36 -8.80 -31.10
C LYS A 531 -27.87 -10.24 -31.26
N PHE A 532 -26.73 -10.59 -30.68
CA PHE A 532 -26.25 -11.97 -30.60
C PHE A 532 -26.89 -12.74 -29.43
N LYS A 533 -27.27 -12.08 -28.33
CA LYS A 533 -27.97 -12.70 -27.19
C LYS A 533 -29.33 -13.27 -27.60
N GLU A 534 -29.99 -12.69 -28.60
CA GLU A 534 -31.27 -13.19 -29.16
C GLU A 534 -31.15 -14.53 -29.91
N ILE A 535 -29.93 -14.97 -30.24
CA ILE A 535 -29.64 -16.17 -31.05
C ILE A 535 -28.65 -17.11 -30.35
N GLU A 536 -28.76 -17.18 -29.01
CA GLU A 536 -28.05 -18.14 -28.18
C GLU A 536 -28.23 -19.56 -28.68
N THR A 537 -27.18 -20.37 -28.56
CA THR A 537 -27.13 -21.73 -29.04
C THR A 537 -27.16 -22.72 -27.89
N GLU A 538 -28.03 -23.73 -28.00
CA GLU A 538 -28.15 -24.81 -27.00
C GLU A 538 -26.89 -25.70 -26.91
N PHE A 539 -26.00 -25.61 -27.91
CA PHE A 539 -24.79 -26.43 -28.01
C PHE A 539 -23.56 -25.54 -28.21
N PRO A 540 -23.03 -24.91 -27.14
CA PRO A 540 -21.80 -24.13 -27.21
C PRO A 540 -20.61 -25.02 -27.61
N GLU A 541 -19.68 -24.44 -28.35
CA GLU A 541 -18.44 -25.11 -28.76
C GLU A 541 -17.46 -25.18 -27.57
N THR A 542 -16.66 -26.24 -27.48
CA THR A 542 -15.61 -26.36 -26.45
C THR A 542 -14.23 -26.13 -27.06
N ILE A 543 -13.41 -25.31 -26.42
CA ILE A 543 -12.06 -24.97 -26.89
C ILE A 543 -11.18 -26.21 -27.09
N LEU A 544 -10.40 -26.23 -28.18
CA LEU A 544 -9.44 -27.30 -28.49
C LEU A 544 -8.24 -27.27 -27.54
N GLU A 545 -7.67 -26.08 -27.35
CA GLU A 545 -6.52 -25.82 -26.49
C GLU A 545 -6.48 -24.36 -26.02
N GLY A 546 -5.85 -24.12 -24.87
CA GLY A 546 -5.77 -22.80 -24.24
C GLY A 546 -6.86 -22.59 -23.20
N TYR A 547 -7.10 -21.33 -22.90
CA TYR A 547 -8.10 -20.86 -21.95
C TYR A 547 -9.28 -20.23 -22.68
N ASP A 548 -10.49 -20.59 -22.27
CA ASP A 548 -11.75 -19.94 -22.58
C ASP A 548 -12.22 -19.16 -21.34
N TYR A 549 -12.54 -17.88 -21.49
CA TYR A 549 -13.05 -17.07 -20.38
C TYR A 549 -14.51 -17.45 -20.10
N GLY A 550 -14.97 -17.32 -18.84
CA GLY A 550 -16.22 -17.94 -18.38
C GLY A 550 -17.50 -17.52 -19.11
N ASP A 551 -17.46 -16.45 -19.91
CA ASP A 551 -18.51 -15.98 -20.80
C ASP A 551 -18.57 -16.70 -22.15
N ALA A 552 -17.54 -17.45 -22.50
CA ALA A 552 -17.53 -18.35 -23.66
C ALA A 552 -18.34 -19.63 -23.44
N THR A 553 -18.88 -19.86 -22.23
CA THR A 553 -19.82 -20.98 -21.98
C THR A 553 -21.15 -20.76 -22.67
N ASP A 554 -21.59 -19.51 -22.74
CA ASP A 554 -22.84 -19.11 -23.38
C ASP A 554 -22.50 -18.51 -24.75
N GLN A 555 -22.96 -19.12 -25.83
CA GLN A 555 -22.55 -18.75 -27.19
C GLN A 555 -23.76 -18.46 -28.07
N ALA A 556 -23.57 -17.60 -29.05
CA ALA A 556 -24.50 -17.33 -30.13
C ALA A 556 -24.03 -17.94 -31.44
N LEU A 557 -24.95 -18.54 -32.19
CA LEU A 557 -24.67 -19.04 -33.54
C LEU A 557 -24.68 -17.87 -34.53
N ILE A 558 -23.51 -17.51 -35.09
CA ILE A 558 -23.44 -16.49 -36.15
C ILE A 558 -23.86 -17.10 -37.49
N TYR A 559 -23.25 -18.22 -37.87
CA TYR A 559 -23.54 -18.92 -39.11
C TYR A 559 -23.14 -20.39 -39.04
N GLN A 560 -23.93 -21.25 -39.67
CA GLN A 560 -23.58 -22.64 -39.96
C GLN A 560 -23.96 -23.00 -41.38
N LYS A 561 -23.28 -24.01 -41.92
CA LYS A 561 -23.59 -24.57 -43.23
C LYS A 561 -25.03 -25.08 -43.29
N PRO A 562 -25.82 -24.76 -44.34
CA PRO A 562 -27.22 -25.19 -44.46
C PRO A 562 -27.42 -26.70 -44.32
N GLU A 563 -26.46 -27.50 -44.77
CA GLU A 563 -26.47 -28.95 -44.70
C GLU A 563 -26.53 -29.47 -43.25
N LEU A 564 -25.96 -28.72 -42.30
CA LEU A 564 -26.02 -29.03 -40.86
C LEU A 564 -27.39 -28.70 -40.29
N THR A 565 -27.92 -27.51 -40.61
CA THR A 565 -29.26 -27.09 -40.17
C THR A 565 -30.35 -28.05 -40.66
N GLU A 566 -30.25 -28.51 -41.91
CA GLU A 566 -31.21 -29.48 -42.46
C GLU A 566 -31.13 -30.83 -41.74
N LEU A 567 -29.94 -31.24 -41.33
CA LEU A 567 -29.74 -32.49 -40.59
C LEU A 567 -30.21 -32.38 -39.14
N GLU A 568 -29.91 -31.27 -38.45
CA GLU A 568 -30.41 -30.99 -37.09
C GLU A 568 -31.93 -30.98 -37.06
N ASN A 569 -32.57 -30.31 -38.03
CA ASN A 569 -34.03 -30.28 -38.15
C ASN A 569 -34.61 -31.67 -38.44
N LYS A 570 -33.93 -32.50 -39.24
CA LYS A 570 -34.32 -33.90 -39.44
C LYS A 570 -34.22 -34.68 -38.13
N ILE A 571 -33.11 -34.60 -37.42
CA ILE A 571 -32.90 -35.28 -36.13
C ILE A 571 -33.95 -34.84 -35.10
N ASN A 572 -34.13 -33.53 -34.91
CA ASN A 572 -35.11 -32.97 -33.98
C ASN A 572 -36.54 -33.34 -34.35
N GLY A 573 -36.86 -33.39 -35.64
CA GLY A 573 -38.17 -33.86 -36.14
C GLY A 573 -38.45 -35.34 -35.86
N TYR A 574 -37.41 -36.18 -35.71
CA TYR A 574 -37.55 -37.56 -35.25
C TYR A 574 -37.64 -37.65 -33.72
N VAL A 575 -36.83 -36.88 -32.98
CA VAL A 575 -36.86 -36.82 -31.51
C VAL A 575 -38.23 -36.37 -31.01
N ALA A 576 -38.83 -35.35 -31.65
CA ALA A 576 -40.15 -34.84 -31.29
C ALA A 576 -41.33 -35.81 -31.61
N LYS A 577 -41.13 -36.82 -32.45
CA LYS A 577 -42.16 -37.85 -32.77
C LYS A 577 -42.19 -38.99 -31.77
N THR A 578 -41.13 -39.17 -31.00
CA THR A 578 -41.06 -40.15 -29.92
C THR A 578 -41.46 -39.44 -28.62
N GLU A 579 -42.62 -39.78 -28.05
CA GLU A 579 -43.12 -39.28 -26.76
C GLU A 579 -42.19 -39.67 -25.59
N PHE A 580 -41.02 -39.05 -25.49
CA PHE A 580 -40.18 -39.12 -24.30
C PHE A 580 -39.79 -37.70 -23.91
N GLU A 581 -40.53 -37.16 -22.93
CA GLU A 581 -40.20 -35.89 -22.30
C GLU A 581 -38.82 -35.97 -21.63
N PHE A 582 -38.04 -34.94 -21.93
CA PHE A 582 -36.74 -34.52 -21.42
C PHE A 582 -36.30 -35.10 -20.06
N GLU A 583 -35.35 -36.03 -20.12
CA GLU A 583 -34.03 -35.97 -19.49
C GLU A 583 -33.32 -37.31 -19.77
N LEU A 584 -32.41 -37.37 -20.77
CA LEU A 584 -31.31 -38.37 -20.95
C LEU A 584 -30.76 -38.39 -22.40
N ASN A 585 -29.76 -37.56 -22.67
CA ASN A 585 -29.43 -37.15 -24.05
C ASN A 585 -28.41 -38.02 -24.83
N ARG A 586 -28.22 -39.32 -24.56
CA ARG A 586 -27.21 -40.14 -25.30
C ARG A 586 -27.68 -41.52 -25.76
N ILE A 587 -28.36 -42.26 -24.89
CA ILE A 587 -28.80 -43.64 -25.20
C ILE A 587 -30.02 -43.62 -26.13
N ASP A 588 -30.94 -42.69 -25.94
CA ASP A 588 -32.14 -42.62 -26.76
C ASP A 588 -31.89 -41.94 -28.12
N ILE A 589 -30.90 -41.03 -28.22
CA ILE A 589 -30.35 -40.59 -29.51
C ILE A 589 -29.71 -41.77 -30.24
N ALA A 590 -28.95 -42.63 -29.55
CA ALA A 590 -28.37 -43.83 -30.15
C ALA A 590 -29.45 -44.82 -30.62
N LYS A 591 -30.52 -45.03 -29.84
CA LYS A 591 -31.69 -45.85 -30.23
C LYS A 591 -32.44 -45.24 -31.42
N ALA A 592 -32.65 -43.92 -31.44
CA ALA A 592 -33.30 -43.23 -32.54
C ALA A 592 -32.46 -43.29 -33.83
N LEU A 593 -31.14 -43.12 -33.73
CA LEU A 593 -30.20 -43.30 -34.84
C LEU A 593 -30.17 -44.75 -35.34
N LEU A 594 -30.18 -45.74 -34.45
CA LEU A 594 -30.29 -47.17 -34.81
C LEU A 594 -31.61 -47.48 -35.53
N ASN A 595 -32.73 -46.93 -35.03
CA ASN A 595 -34.05 -47.10 -35.63
C ASN A 595 -34.14 -46.42 -37.01
N LEU A 596 -33.43 -45.29 -37.21
CA LEU A 596 -33.25 -44.61 -38.50
C LEU A 596 -32.39 -45.45 -39.47
N ILE A 597 -31.28 -46.02 -38.99
CA ILE A 597 -30.41 -46.90 -39.79
C ILE A 597 -31.16 -48.16 -40.25
N GLU A 598 -32.03 -48.72 -39.42
CA GLU A 598 -32.77 -49.95 -39.73
C GLU A 598 -34.00 -49.74 -40.63
N ASN A 599 -34.65 -48.58 -40.59
CA ASN A 599 -35.95 -48.36 -41.26
C ASN A 599 -35.94 -47.37 -42.43
N GLU A 600 -34.87 -46.60 -42.66
CA GLU A 600 -34.72 -45.75 -43.84
C GLU A 600 -33.81 -46.41 -44.89
N PRO A 601 -34.35 -46.86 -46.05
CA PRO A 601 -33.62 -47.67 -47.03
C PRO A 601 -32.37 -47.01 -47.63
N ASN A 602 -32.28 -45.68 -47.55
CA ASN A 602 -31.18 -44.89 -48.10
C ASN A 602 -30.30 -44.23 -47.02
N PHE A 603 -30.52 -44.54 -45.73
CA PHE A 603 -29.78 -43.89 -44.65
C PHE A 603 -28.30 -44.29 -44.63
N ASN A 604 -27.97 -45.52 -45.03
CA ASN A 604 -26.57 -45.95 -45.22
C ASN A 604 -25.87 -45.18 -46.36
N ASP A 605 -26.57 -44.84 -47.43
CA ASP A 605 -26.02 -44.04 -48.54
C ASP A 605 -25.86 -42.55 -48.14
N LEU A 606 -26.72 -42.05 -47.25
CA LEU A 606 -26.61 -40.73 -46.64
C LEU A 606 -25.42 -40.64 -45.67
N LEU A 607 -25.22 -41.65 -44.80
CA LEU A 607 -24.08 -41.78 -43.89
C LEU A 607 -22.74 -41.91 -44.63
N ASN A 608 -22.71 -42.64 -45.75
CA ASN A 608 -21.51 -42.81 -46.57
C ASN A 608 -21.11 -41.53 -47.32
N ASN A 609 -22.08 -40.66 -47.67
CA ASN A 609 -21.81 -39.39 -48.36
C ASN A 609 -21.53 -38.20 -47.43
N ILE A 610 -21.95 -38.25 -46.17
CA ILE A 610 -21.84 -37.12 -45.23
C ILE A 610 -20.44 -36.92 -44.61
N SER A 611 -19.51 -37.84 -44.86
CA SER A 611 -18.10 -37.79 -44.44
C SER A 611 -17.86 -37.78 -42.93
N HIS A 612 -16.73 -38.37 -42.57
CA HIS A 612 -16.19 -38.59 -41.24
C HIS A 612 -16.12 -37.35 -40.30
N LYS A 613 -16.37 -36.13 -40.82
CA LYS A 613 -16.37 -34.85 -40.10
C LYS A 613 -17.73 -34.44 -39.55
N LEU A 614 -18.85 -34.80 -40.17
CA LEU A 614 -20.19 -34.41 -39.69
C LEU A 614 -20.65 -35.25 -38.48
N LEU A 615 -20.25 -36.54 -38.46
CA LEU A 615 -20.40 -37.44 -37.30
C LEU A 615 -19.61 -36.97 -36.06
N LYS A 616 -18.55 -36.19 -36.26
CA LYS A 616 -17.84 -35.49 -35.18
C LYS A 616 -18.67 -34.33 -34.62
N LEU A 617 -19.41 -33.63 -35.50
CA LEU A 617 -20.15 -32.41 -35.20
C LEU A 617 -21.45 -32.66 -34.41
N LEU A 618 -22.12 -33.80 -34.63
CA LEU A 618 -23.34 -34.18 -33.89
C LEU A 618 -23.11 -34.57 -32.42
N ASN A 619 -21.93 -34.28 -31.84
CA ASN A 619 -21.56 -34.70 -30.49
C ASN A 619 -21.69 -36.22 -30.23
N VAL A 620 -21.70 -37.03 -31.30
CA VAL A 620 -21.64 -38.51 -31.27
C VAL A 620 -20.21 -38.99 -30.98
N LEU A 621 -19.32 -38.09 -30.53
CA LEU A 621 -17.93 -38.41 -30.22
C LEU A 621 -17.75 -39.39 -29.06
N ALA A 622 -18.70 -39.43 -28.12
CA ALA A 622 -18.70 -40.47 -27.08
C ALA A 622 -19.05 -41.86 -27.64
N ILE A 623 -19.74 -41.94 -28.78
CA ILE A 623 -20.23 -43.21 -29.35
C ILE A 623 -19.32 -43.65 -30.52
N SER A 624 -18.69 -42.74 -31.27
CA SER A 624 -18.00 -43.08 -32.53
C SER A 624 -16.62 -43.74 -32.37
N SER A 625 -15.92 -43.46 -31.26
CA SER A 625 -14.65 -44.16 -30.95
C SER A 625 -14.88 -45.62 -30.53
N ASP A 626 -15.99 -45.89 -29.85
CA ASP A 626 -16.43 -47.24 -29.44
C ASP A 626 -17.25 -47.97 -30.53
N LEU A 627 -17.92 -47.24 -31.44
CA LEU A 627 -18.68 -47.85 -32.53
C LEU A 627 -17.80 -48.62 -33.53
N LYS A 628 -16.55 -48.21 -33.71
CA LYS A 628 -15.57 -48.97 -34.52
C LYS A 628 -15.16 -50.32 -33.88
N LYS A 629 -15.45 -50.53 -32.60
CA LYS A 629 -15.20 -51.78 -31.84
C LYS A 629 -16.51 -52.48 -31.42
N PHE A 630 -17.66 -51.97 -31.85
CA PHE A 630 -18.98 -52.41 -31.39
C PHE A 630 -19.30 -53.82 -31.91
N ASN A 631 -19.34 -54.79 -31.00
CA ASN A 631 -19.78 -56.14 -31.31
C ASN A 631 -21.30 -56.24 -31.04
N TYR A 632 -22.09 -56.53 -32.07
CA TYR A 632 -23.55 -56.64 -31.98
C TYR A 632 -24.01 -57.71 -30.95
N ASP A 633 -23.22 -58.78 -30.76
CA ASP A 633 -23.54 -59.84 -29.80
C ASP A 633 -23.32 -59.41 -28.33
N TYR A 634 -22.51 -58.38 -28.10
CA TYR A 634 -22.21 -57.84 -26.78
C TYR A 634 -23.39 -57.06 -26.17
N PHE A 635 -24.16 -56.35 -27.00
CA PHE A 635 -25.33 -55.60 -26.55
C PHE A 635 -26.48 -56.51 -26.10
N LYS A 636 -26.53 -57.76 -26.58
CA LYS A 636 -27.52 -58.76 -26.17
C LYS A 636 -27.41 -59.18 -24.70
N GLU A 637 -26.22 -59.15 -24.11
CA GLU A 637 -26.02 -59.51 -22.70
C GLU A 637 -26.53 -58.42 -21.74
N PHE A 638 -26.61 -57.17 -22.19
CA PHE A 638 -27.13 -56.03 -21.42
C PHE A 638 -28.66 -55.88 -21.48
N LEU A 639 -29.35 -56.55 -22.42
CA LEU A 639 -30.80 -56.49 -22.57
C LEU A 639 -31.58 -57.00 -21.34
N ASN A 640 -30.93 -57.72 -20.43
CA ASN A 640 -31.55 -58.29 -19.23
C ASN A 640 -31.26 -57.50 -17.94
N LEU A 641 -30.56 -56.35 -18.01
CA LEU A 641 -30.30 -55.49 -16.86
C LEU A 641 -31.34 -54.36 -16.78
N GLU A 642 -31.69 -53.93 -15.57
CA GLU A 642 -32.59 -52.79 -15.37
C GLU A 642 -31.99 -51.50 -15.96
N ALA A 643 -32.85 -50.62 -16.49
CA ALA A 643 -32.45 -49.41 -17.21
C ALA A 643 -31.52 -48.49 -16.39
N ASP A 644 -31.72 -48.45 -15.07
CA ASP A 644 -30.91 -47.65 -14.14
C ASP A 644 -29.47 -48.18 -14.02
N VAL A 645 -29.27 -49.51 -14.12
CA VAL A 645 -27.95 -50.14 -14.12
C VAL A 645 -27.22 -49.87 -15.44
N ILE A 646 -27.93 -49.92 -16.56
CA ILE A 646 -27.38 -49.64 -17.90
C ILE A 646 -26.94 -48.17 -18.01
N LYS A 647 -27.76 -47.24 -17.48
CA LYS A 647 -27.45 -45.80 -17.44
C LYS A 647 -26.14 -45.52 -16.69
N GLN A 648 -25.87 -46.26 -15.62
CA GLN A 648 -24.62 -46.13 -14.86
C GLN A 648 -23.43 -46.80 -15.55
N LEU A 649 -23.62 -47.93 -16.24
CA LEU A 649 -22.56 -48.65 -16.96
C LEU A 649 -22.08 -47.95 -18.24
N GLY A 650 -22.85 -47.01 -18.79
CA GLY A 650 -22.51 -46.26 -20.00
C GLY A 650 -21.15 -45.52 -19.94
N GLY A 651 -20.67 -45.16 -18.75
CA GLY A 651 -19.34 -44.57 -18.54
C GLY A 651 -18.20 -45.56 -18.33
N PHE A 652 -18.49 -46.85 -18.17
CA PHE A 652 -17.53 -47.88 -17.71
C PHE A 652 -17.30 -49.03 -18.70
N LEU A 653 -17.87 -48.92 -19.91
CA LEU A 653 -17.74 -49.89 -21.01
C LEU A 653 -16.28 -50.22 -21.37
N GLU A 654 -15.37 -49.25 -21.26
CA GLU A 654 -13.93 -49.45 -21.49
C GLU A 654 -13.30 -50.43 -20.48
N TYR A 655 -13.79 -50.46 -19.23
CA TYR A 655 -13.25 -51.26 -18.14
C TYR A 655 -13.78 -52.68 -18.14
N TYR A 656 -15.02 -52.87 -18.60
CA TYR A 656 -15.53 -54.20 -18.94
C TYR A 656 -14.66 -54.86 -20.03
N ASN A 657 -14.31 -54.12 -21.09
CA ASN A 657 -13.44 -54.64 -22.17
C ASN A 657 -12.06 -55.10 -21.65
N LYS A 658 -11.62 -54.56 -20.50
CA LYS A 658 -10.38 -54.95 -19.81
C LYS A 658 -10.58 -56.08 -18.79
N LYS A 659 -11.79 -56.60 -18.64
CA LYS A 659 -12.19 -57.74 -17.79
C LYS A 659 -11.95 -57.55 -16.29
N TYR A 660 -12.09 -56.32 -15.77
CA TYR A 660 -11.95 -56.08 -14.33
C TYR A 660 -13.15 -56.59 -13.51
N PHE A 661 -14.33 -56.68 -14.13
CA PHE A 661 -15.56 -57.29 -13.61
C PHE A 661 -16.44 -57.73 -14.78
N MET A 662 -17.42 -58.61 -14.55
CA MET A 662 -18.38 -59.08 -15.55
C MET A 662 -19.82 -58.59 -15.23
N PRO A 663 -20.70 -58.40 -16.23
CA PRO A 663 -22.08 -57.97 -16.02
C PRO A 663 -22.88 -58.86 -15.07
N HIS A 664 -22.59 -60.16 -15.05
CA HIS A 664 -23.24 -61.08 -14.12
C HIS A 664 -22.78 -60.89 -12.67
N ASP A 665 -21.59 -60.34 -12.43
CA ASP A 665 -21.08 -60.03 -11.09
C ASP A 665 -21.82 -58.83 -10.47
N LEU A 666 -22.42 -57.98 -11.31
CA LEU A 666 -23.14 -56.78 -10.90
C LEU A 666 -24.65 -56.99 -10.75
N LYS A 667 -25.20 -58.09 -11.29
CA LYS A 667 -26.65 -58.26 -11.47
C LYS A 667 -27.44 -58.28 -10.15
N ASP A 668 -26.80 -58.72 -9.06
CA ASP A 668 -27.43 -58.90 -7.75
C ASP A 668 -27.06 -57.77 -6.76
N LEU A 669 -26.37 -56.73 -7.23
CA LEU A 669 -25.92 -55.59 -6.42
C LEU A 669 -26.85 -54.39 -6.58
N GLY A 670 -27.14 -53.68 -5.49
CA GLY A 670 -27.90 -52.44 -5.54
C GLY A 670 -27.12 -51.29 -6.20
N THR A 671 -27.83 -50.28 -6.70
CA THR A 671 -27.28 -49.12 -7.42
C THR A 671 -26.14 -48.41 -6.67
N GLU A 672 -26.31 -48.13 -5.38
CA GLU A 672 -25.27 -47.50 -4.55
C GLU A 672 -24.00 -48.37 -4.48
N ARG A 673 -24.18 -49.69 -4.35
CA ARG A 673 -23.09 -50.64 -4.30
C ARG A 673 -22.31 -50.65 -5.60
N ILE A 674 -23.02 -50.73 -6.74
CA ILE A 674 -22.43 -50.70 -8.08
C ILE A 674 -21.58 -49.45 -8.26
N ASN A 675 -22.10 -48.26 -7.97
CA ASN A 675 -21.34 -47.01 -8.12
C ASN A 675 -20.04 -46.99 -7.31
N ASN A 676 -20.05 -47.56 -6.12
CA ASN A 676 -18.85 -47.61 -5.29
C ASN A 676 -17.78 -48.53 -5.90
N ILE A 677 -18.13 -49.75 -6.30
CA ILE A 677 -17.19 -50.73 -6.88
C ILE A 677 -16.78 -50.42 -8.33
N THR A 678 -17.50 -49.54 -9.03
CA THR A 678 -17.15 -49.06 -10.38
C THR A 678 -16.59 -47.63 -10.37
N SER A 679 -16.43 -47.01 -9.20
CA SER A 679 -15.88 -45.65 -9.09
C SER A 679 -14.50 -45.54 -9.75
N CYS A 680 -14.17 -44.35 -10.25
CA CYS A 680 -12.88 -44.09 -10.92
C CYS A 680 -11.67 -44.52 -10.07
N ASN A 681 -11.76 -44.34 -8.76
CA ASN A 681 -10.74 -44.73 -7.79
C ASN A 681 -10.55 -46.25 -7.70
N VAL A 682 -11.66 -47.02 -7.62
CA VAL A 682 -11.61 -48.48 -7.63
C VAL A 682 -11.05 -49.01 -8.94
N ILE A 683 -11.48 -48.44 -10.05
CA ILE A 683 -11.00 -48.82 -11.38
C ILE A 683 -9.50 -48.60 -11.52
N GLU A 684 -8.96 -47.50 -11.02
CA GLU A 684 -7.52 -47.27 -11.04
C GLU A 684 -6.77 -48.31 -10.21
N CYS A 685 -7.31 -48.71 -9.06
CA CYS A 685 -6.74 -49.79 -8.27
C CYS A 685 -6.74 -51.15 -9.00
N TYR A 686 -7.80 -51.46 -9.75
CA TYR A 686 -7.83 -52.66 -10.61
C TYR A 686 -6.77 -52.62 -11.72
N LYS A 687 -6.61 -51.47 -12.39
CA LYS A 687 -5.58 -51.30 -13.44
C LYS A 687 -4.17 -51.54 -12.90
N GLN A 688 -3.90 -51.02 -11.70
CA GLN A 688 -2.61 -51.17 -11.02
C GLN A 688 -2.46 -52.53 -10.31
N GLN A 689 -3.50 -53.39 -10.35
CA GLN A 689 -3.51 -54.72 -9.75
C GLN A 689 -3.30 -54.73 -8.22
N TYR A 690 -3.79 -53.70 -7.52
CA TYR A 690 -3.69 -53.65 -6.06
C TYR A 690 -4.66 -54.63 -5.37
N PHE A 691 -5.81 -54.90 -5.99
CA PHE A 691 -6.81 -55.90 -5.59
C PHE A 691 -7.72 -56.20 -6.80
N THR A 692 -8.64 -57.15 -6.63
CA THR A 692 -9.62 -57.60 -7.64
C THR A 692 -11.06 -57.31 -7.20
N PHE A 693 -12.02 -57.49 -8.12
CA PHE A 693 -13.45 -57.39 -7.78
C PHE A 693 -13.85 -58.34 -6.64
N GLU A 694 -13.32 -59.57 -6.66
CA GLU A 694 -13.59 -60.60 -5.64
C GLU A 694 -13.15 -60.18 -4.24
N ASP A 695 -12.12 -59.33 -4.14
CA ASP A 695 -11.62 -58.83 -2.88
C ASP A 695 -12.54 -57.74 -2.26
N LEU A 696 -13.31 -57.04 -3.09
CA LEU A 696 -14.19 -55.95 -2.65
C LEU A 696 -15.64 -56.40 -2.42
N LYS A 697 -16.09 -57.48 -3.07
CA LYS A 697 -17.51 -57.86 -3.13
C LYS A 697 -18.19 -57.99 -1.76
N ASP A 698 -17.44 -58.40 -0.73
CA ASP A 698 -17.94 -58.67 0.62
C ASP A 698 -17.67 -57.52 1.63
N LEU A 699 -16.97 -56.45 1.25
CA LEU A 699 -16.66 -55.30 2.13
C LEU A 699 -17.84 -54.32 2.21
N ASP A 700 -18.01 -53.49 3.23
CA ASP A 700 -19.04 -52.44 3.19
C ASP A 700 -18.62 -51.23 2.32
N ASN A 701 -19.57 -50.41 1.90
CA ASN A 701 -19.33 -49.26 1.01
C ASN A 701 -18.30 -48.27 1.58
N LYS A 702 -18.38 -47.97 2.87
CA LYS A 702 -17.45 -47.04 3.54
C LYS A 702 -16.03 -47.59 3.55
N LYS A 703 -15.88 -48.90 3.74
CA LYS A 703 -14.58 -49.57 3.69
C LYS A 703 -13.98 -49.58 2.28
N ILE A 704 -14.80 -49.75 1.24
CA ILE A 704 -14.35 -49.66 -0.17
C ILE A 704 -13.88 -48.25 -0.49
N GLU A 705 -14.67 -47.22 -0.16
CA GLU A 705 -14.31 -45.83 -0.39
C GLU A 705 -12.96 -45.49 0.27
N LEU A 706 -12.76 -45.93 1.51
CA LEU A 706 -11.51 -45.73 2.24
C LEU A 706 -10.33 -46.44 1.56
N LEU A 707 -10.44 -47.74 1.31
CA LEU A 707 -9.39 -48.58 0.71
C LEU A 707 -9.03 -48.19 -0.72
N THR A 708 -9.85 -47.36 -1.36
CA THR A 708 -9.65 -46.86 -2.73
C THR A 708 -9.33 -45.38 -2.77
N SER A 709 -9.28 -44.69 -1.63
CA SER A 709 -8.91 -43.27 -1.58
C SER A 709 -7.54 -43.01 -2.21
N THR A 710 -7.36 -41.85 -2.83
CA THR A 710 -6.10 -41.44 -3.48
C THR A 710 -4.90 -41.54 -2.54
N CYS A 711 -5.11 -41.27 -1.25
CA CYS A 711 -4.07 -41.39 -0.24
C CYS A 711 -3.58 -42.83 -0.09
N ILE A 712 -4.50 -43.80 0.00
CA ILE A 712 -4.16 -45.22 0.10
C ILE A 712 -3.55 -45.75 -1.20
N GLN A 713 -4.05 -45.31 -2.36
CA GLN A 713 -3.44 -45.66 -3.66
C GLN A 713 -1.98 -45.25 -3.76
N ASN A 714 -1.62 -44.06 -3.26
CA ASN A 714 -0.22 -43.64 -3.19
C ASN A 714 0.60 -44.57 -2.28
N GLY A 715 0.03 -44.98 -1.14
CA GLY A 715 0.69 -45.91 -0.23
C GLY A 715 0.90 -47.31 -0.84
N TYR A 716 -0.05 -47.81 -1.64
CA TYR A 716 0.12 -49.05 -2.41
C TYR A 716 1.22 -48.90 -3.46
N ARG A 717 1.20 -47.80 -4.24
CA ARG A 717 2.20 -47.50 -5.27
C ARG A 717 3.61 -47.44 -4.71
N ASP A 718 3.76 -46.76 -3.58
CA ASP A 718 5.04 -46.55 -2.90
C ASP A 718 5.42 -47.75 -2.00
N GLN A 719 4.59 -48.79 -1.97
CA GLN A 719 4.80 -50.06 -1.26
C GLN A 719 4.94 -49.93 0.27
N TYR A 720 4.28 -48.93 0.88
CA TYR A 720 4.28 -48.81 2.34
C TYR A 720 3.42 -49.88 3.03
N PHE A 721 2.35 -50.31 2.37
CA PHE A 721 1.42 -51.35 2.79
C PHE A 721 0.71 -51.96 1.56
N THR A 722 0.05 -53.10 1.74
CA THR A 722 -0.74 -53.78 0.70
C THR A 722 -2.24 -53.78 1.04
N PHE A 723 -3.10 -54.15 0.09
CA PHE A 723 -4.52 -54.34 0.37
C PHE A 723 -4.75 -55.36 1.51
N GLU A 724 -4.00 -56.46 1.49
CA GLU A 724 -4.04 -57.51 2.52
C GLU A 724 -3.67 -57.00 3.92
N ASP A 725 -2.78 -56.00 4.00
CA ASP A 725 -2.39 -55.39 5.27
C ASP A 725 -3.52 -54.53 5.88
N LEU A 726 -4.43 -54.00 5.06
CA LEU A 726 -5.47 -53.06 5.47
C LEU A 726 -6.86 -53.69 5.59
N LYS A 727 -7.18 -54.71 4.79
CA LYS A 727 -8.56 -55.21 4.63
C LYS A 727 -9.21 -55.71 5.92
N ASP A 728 -8.43 -56.17 6.90
CA ASP A 728 -8.95 -56.70 8.16
C ASP A 728 -8.92 -55.67 9.31
N LEU A 729 -8.41 -54.46 9.06
CA LEU A 729 -8.40 -53.38 10.04
C LEU A 729 -9.76 -52.67 10.11
N ASP A 730 -10.06 -52.06 11.25
CA ASP A 730 -11.21 -51.18 11.38
C ASP A 730 -10.95 -49.84 10.68
N ASN A 731 -12.03 -49.16 10.26
CA ASN A 731 -11.93 -47.96 9.42
C ASN A 731 -11.13 -46.83 10.09
N LYS A 732 -11.24 -46.64 11.41
CA LYS A 732 -10.50 -45.58 12.12
C LYS A 732 -8.99 -45.87 12.12
N LYS A 733 -8.63 -47.15 12.29
CA LYS A 733 -7.24 -47.57 12.27
C LYS A 733 -6.63 -47.48 10.88
N ILE A 734 -7.41 -47.78 9.82
CA ILE A 734 -6.99 -47.54 8.43
C ILE A 734 -6.75 -46.04 8.21
N GLU A 735 -7.75 -45.19 8.47
CA GLU A 735 -7.64 -43.72 8.31
C GLU A 735 -6.38 -43.14 8.99
N LEU A 736 -6.11 -43.59 10.23
CA LEU A 736 -4.92 -43.18 10.96
C LEU A 736 -3.64 -43.61 10.25
N LEU A 737 -3.45 -44.92 10.05
CA LEU A 737 -2.23 -45.54 9.53
C LEU A 737 -1.90 -45.19 8.08
N THR A 738 -2.91 -44.76 7.33
CA THR A 738 -2.78 -44.39 5.92
C THR A 738 -2.84 -42.89 5.68
N SER A 739 -2.93 -42.06 6.72
CA SER A 739 -2.93 -40.60 6.55
C SER A 739 -1.64 -40.10 5.88
N THR A 740 -1.74 -39.01 5.10
CA THR A 740 -0.61 -38.41 4.38
C THR A 740 0.57 -38.10 5.30
N ARG A 741 0.28 -37.67 6.54
CA ARG A 741 1.29 -37.39 7.57
C ARG A 741 2.12 -38.62 7.92
N ILE A 742 1.46 -39.76 8.11
CA ILE A 742 2.14 -41.02 8.45
C ILE A 742 2.90 -41.54 7.23
N GLN A 743 2.32 -41.47 6.02
CA GLN A 743 3.01 -41.89 4.80
C GLN A 743 4.30 -41.12 4.53
N ASN A 744 4.31 -39.80 4.79
CA ASN A 744 5.55 -39.02 4.74
C ASN A 744 6.61 -39.57 5.72
N SER A 745 6.20 -40.06 6.88
CA SER A 745 7.11 -40.65 7.86
C SER A 745 7.61 -42.04 7.46
N TYR A 746 6.79 -42.83 6.73
CA TYR A 746 7.24 -44.06 6.07
C TYR A 746 8.30 -43.77 5.01
N ARG A 747 8.05 -42.76 4.16
CA ARG A 747 8.99 -42.30 3.13
C ARG A 747 10.33 -41.86 3.71
N ASP A 748 10.28 -41.10 4.80
CA ASP A 748 11.44 -40.60 5.52
C ASP A 748 12.12 -41.71 6.37
N GLN A 749 11.58 -42.94 6.35
CA GLN A 749 12.10 -44.14 7.02
C GLN A 749 12.21 -44.03 8.54
N TYR A 750 11.34 -43.25 9.19
CA TYR A 750 11.32 -43.17 10.66
C TYR A 750 10.75 -44.42 11.32
N PHE A 751 9.79 -45.06 10.66
CA PHE A 751 9.15 -46.31 11.04
C PHE A 751 8.46 -46.91 9.81
N THR A 752 7.99 -48.15 9.90
CA THR A 752 7.24 -48.84 8.84
C THR A 752 5.78 -49.05 9.25
N PHE A 753 4.92 -49.39 8.29
CA PHE A 753 3.54 -49.78 8.59
C PHE A 753 3.46 -50.94 9.61
N LYS A 754 4.35 -51.93 9.48
CA LYS A 754 4.42 -53.09 10.39
C LYS A 754 4.76 -52.70 11.82
N ASP A 755 5.48 -51.60 12.01
CA ASP A 755 5.83 -51.11 13.34
C ASP A 755 4.64 -50.50 14.09
N LEU A 756 3.66 -49.97 13.34
CA LEU A 756 2.51 -49.26 13.89
C LEU A 756 1.23 -50.12 13.95
N LYS A 757 1.06 -51.08 13.03
CA LYS A 757 -0.22 -51.78 12.85
C LYS A 757 -0.72 -52.51 14.10
N ASP A 758 0.18 -52.95 14.97
CA ASP A 758 -0.17 -53.70 16.19
C ASP A 758 -0.23 -52.81 17.45
N LEU A 759 -0.01 -51.50 17.31
CA LEU A 759 -0.09 -50.54 18.41
C LEU A 759 -1.52 -50.03 18.64
N ASP A 760 -1.76 -49.54 19.86
CA ASP A 760 -2.96 -48.80 20.23
C ASP A 760 -3.03 -47.44 19.49
N SER A 761 -4.22 -47.04 19.06
CA SER A 761 -4.42 -45.84 18.25
C SER A 761 -3.90 -44.56 18.91
N LYS A 762 -4.06 -44.39 20.23
CA LYS A 762 -3.52 -43.21 20.93
C LYS A 762 -2.00 -43.18 20.91
N LYS A 763 -1.39 -44.36 21.02
CA LYS A 763 0.07 -44.49 20.94
C LYS A 763 0.57 -44.18 19.53
N VAL A 764 -0.14 -44.62 18.49
CA VAL A 764 0.16 -44.27 17.09
C VAL A 764 0.01 -42.77 16.84
N GLU A 765 -1.05 -42.13 17.33
CA GLU A 765 -1.28 -40.69 17.19
C GLU A 765 -0.12 -39.86 17.77
N LEU A 766 0.36 -40.23 18.97
CA LEU A 766 1.51 -39.61 19.62
C LEU A 766 2.81 -39.89 18.86
N LEU A 767 3.08 -41.14 18.49
CA LEU A 767 4.30 -41.53 17.77
C LEU A 767 4.41 -40.89 16.39
N THR A 768 3.29 -40.44 15.83
CA THR A 768 3.21 -39.81 14.50
C THR A 768 2.88 -38.32 14.56
N SER A 769 2.81 -37.72 15.76
CA SER A 769 2.52 -36.30 15.92
C SER A 769 3.55 -35.43 15.18
N ILE A 770 3.15 -34.20 14.82
CA ILE A 770 4.05 -33.26 14.11
C ILE A 770 5.33 -33.01 14.92
N TYR A 771 5.21 -32.86 16.24
CA TYR A 771 6.36 -32.64 17.13
C TYR A 771 7.24 -33.88 17.26
N THR A 772 6.63 -35.07 17.27
CA THR A 772 7.39 -36.33 17.26
C THR A 772 8.18 -36.49 15.97
N LYS A 773 7.55 -36.17 14.82
CA LYS A 773 8.22 -36.18 13.53
C LYS A 773 9.42 -35.24 13.52
N TRP A 774 9.25 -34.03 14.04
CA TRP A 774 10.33 -33.06 14.16
C TRP A 774 11.49 -33.60 15.04
N GLY A 775 11.16 -34.31 16.12
CA GLY A 775 12.16 -34.99 16.95
C GLY A 775 12.93 -36.08 16.21
N TYR A 776 12.28 -36.87 15.34
CA TYR A 776 12.96 -37.84 14.48
C TYR A 776 13.87 -37.15 13.45
N GLU A 777 13.36 -36.11 12.77
CA GLU A 777 14.10 -35.32 11.78
C GLU A 777 15.39 -34.73 12.37
N LYS A 778 15.33 -34.25 13.62
CA LYS A 778 16.49 -33.70 14.35
C LYS A 778 17.30 -34.75 15.11
N LYS A 779 16.91 -36.03 15.05
CA LYS A 779 17.57 -37.15 15.73
C LYS A 779 17.68 -37.00 17.25
N TYR A 780 16.68 -36.38 17.88
CA TYR A 780 16.62 -36.29 19.35
C TYR A 780 16.31 -37.66 19.99
N PHE A 781 15.50 -38.45 19.31
CA PHE A 781 15.13 -39.82 19.64
C PHE A 781 14.79 -40.59 18.35
N THR A 782 14.72 -41.91 18.44
CA THR A 782 14.27 -42.80 17.37
C THR A 782 12.88 -43.37 17.68
N PHE A 783 12.25 -44.00 16.69
CA PHE A 783 10.98 -44.70 16.92
C PHE A 783 11.11 -45.77 18.02
N GLU A 784 12.20 -46.55 18.03
CA GLU A 784 12.45 -47.58 19.05
C GLU A 784 12.60 -46.99 20.45
N ASP A 785 13.21 -45.81 20.56
CA ASP A 785 13.31 -45.07 21.82
C ASP A 785 11.95 -44.69 22.40
N LEU A 786 11.00 -44.28 21.55
CA LEU A 786 9.67 -43.85 21.97
C LEU A 786 8.69 -45.01 22.15
N LYS A 787 8.81 -46.08 21.35
CA LYS A 787 7.90 -47.24 21.37
C LYS A 787 7.88 -47.93 22.74
N ILE A 788 8.97 -47.90 23.48
CA ILE A 788 9.08 -48.54 24.80
C ILE A 788 8.44 -47.72 25.93
N LEU A 789 8.12 -46.43 25.70
CA LEU A 789 7.53 -45.57 26.73
C LEU A 789 6.06 -45.92 27.00
N ASP A 790 5.65 -45.74 28.26
CA ASP A 790 4.22 -45.68 28.62
C ASP A 790 3.57 -44.41 28.03
N LEU A 791 2.23 -44.39 28.01
CA LEU A 791 1.48 -43.33 27.33
C LEU A 791 1.72 -41.94 27.95
N ASP A 792 1.87 -41.84 29.28
CA ASP A 792 2.05 -40.57 29.98
C ASP A 792 3.45 -40.00 29.70
N LYS A 793 4.49 -40.83 29.80
CA LYS A 793 5.86 -40.44 29.45
C LYS A 793 5.98 -40.10 27.97
N LEU A 794 5.35 -40.88 27.08
CA LEU A 794 5.35 -40.61 25.64
C LEU A 794 4.73 -39.26 25.34
N THR A 795 3.54 -38.98 25.90
CA THR A 795 2.82 -37.72 25.70
C THR A 795 3.71 -36.51 26.04
N ILE A 796 4.44 -36.61 27.15
CA ILE A 796 5.34 -35.54 27.57
C ILE A 796 6.57 -35.47 26.65
N ALA A 797 7.21 -36.61 26.38
CA ALA A 797 8.41 -36.70 25.55
C ALA A 797 8.22 -36.08 24.15
N THR A 798 7.01 -36.18 23.62
CA THR A 798 6.61 -35.67 22.30
C THR A 798 5.91 -34.31 22.35
N SER A 799 5.84 -33.66 23.51
CA SER A 799 5.25 -32.33 23.63
C SER A 799 6.18 -31.26 23.06
N THR A 800 5.62 -30.19 22.51
CA THR A 800 6.35 -29.05 21.92
C THR A 800 7.46 -28.54 22.84
N ASN A 801 7.13 -28.34 24.13
CA ASN A 801 8.04 -27.77 25.12
C ASN A 801 9.28 -28.65 25.34
N ILE A 802 9.11 -29.97 25.28
CA ILE A 802 10.22 -30.92 25.44
C ILE A 802 11.09 -30.97 24.19
N ILE A 803 10.48 -30.93 22.99
CA ILE A 803 11.23 -30.90 21.73
C ILE A 803 12.14 -29.67 21.66
N GLU A 804 11.67 -28.50 22.08
CA GLU A 804 12.48 -27.28 22.13
C GLU A 804 13.61 -27.35 23.18
N CYS A 805 13.39 -28.08 24.28
CA CYS A 805 14.46 -28.36 25.24
C CYS A 805 15.56 -29.22 24.62
N TYR A 806 15.20 -30.22 23.79
CA TYR A 806 16.18 -31.00 23.03
C TYR A 806 16.92 -30.12 22.00
N GLU A 807 16.19 -29.25 21.30
CA GLU A 807 16.77 -28.32 20.31
C GLU A 807 17.77 -27.34 20.93
N SER A 808 17.45 -26.85 22.13
CA SER A 808 18.34 -25.98 22.91
C SER A 808 19.51 -26.72 23.57
N ASN A 809 19.67 -28.04 23.33
CA ASN A 809 20.62 -28.92 24.01
C ASN A 809 20.54 -28.85 25.55
N TYR A 810 19.35 -28.55 26.08
CA TYR A 810 19.18 -28.33 27.52
C TYR A 810 19.26 -29.66 28.30
N PHE A 811 18.71 -30.74 27.75
CA PHE A 811 18.99 -32.13 28.15
C PHE A 811 18.83 -33.05 26.93
N LYS A 812 19.34 -34.28 27.01
CA LYS A 812 19.19 -35.31 25.97
C LYS A 812 18.05 -36.26 26.32
N PHE A 813 17.48 -36.93 25.31
CA PHE A 813 16.41 -37.90 25.51
C PHE A 813 16.74 -38.98 26.56
N LYS A 814 18.00 -39.46 26.62
CA LYS A 814 18.43 -40.42 27.64
C LYS A 814 18.28 -39.88 29.08
N GLU A 815 18.61 -38.61 29.28
CA GLU A 815 18.49 -37.94 30.59
C GLU A 815 17.02 -37.71 30.95
N PHE A 816 16.16 -37.47 29.96
CA PHE A 816 14.71 -37.37 30.15
C PHE A 816 14.10 -38.69 30.64
N VAL A 817 14.51 -39.82 30.07
CA VAL A 817 13.95 -41.14 30.41
C VAL A 817 14.18 -41.51 31.89
N GLU A 818 15.30 -41.07 32.46
CA GLU A 818 15.67 -41.29 33.87
C GLU A 818 14.81 -40.52 34.87
N LEU A 819 14.06 -39.50 34.45
CA LEU A 819 13.22 -38.68 35.31
C LEU A 819 11.84 -39.31 35.54
N ASP A 820 11.28 -39.03 36.72
CA ASP A 820 9.87 -39.32 36.99
C ASP A 820 8.96 -38.23 36.40
N ILE A 821 7.70 -38.59 36.11
CA ILE A 821 6.71 -37.71 35.45
C ILE A 821 6.46 -36.42 36.25
N LYS A 822 6.44 -36.50 37.59
CA LYS A 822 6.15 -35.34 38.45
C LYS A 822 7.28 -34.31 38.35
N ARG A 823 8.53 -34.78 38.29
CA ARG A 823 9.72 -33.94 38.15
C ARG A 823 9.81 -33.34 36.75
N ILE A 824 9.46 -34.11 35.71
CA ILE A 824 9.38 -33.59 34.34
C ILE A 824 8.36 -32.46 34.24
N LYS A 825 7.12 -32.66 34.71
CA LYS A 825 6.08 -31.61 34.68
C LYS A 825 6.52 -30.34 35.39
N ASN A 826 7.09 -30.45 36.59
CA ASN A 826 7.57 -29.29 37.34
C ASN A 826 8.69 -28.53 36.61
N ILE A 827 9.64 -29.24 36.00
CA ILE A 827 10.73 -28.61 35.28
C ILE A 827 10.20 -27.92 34.01
N CYS A 828 9.29 -28.56 33.29
CA CYS A 828 8.88 -28.16 31.95
C CYS A 828 7.74 -27.12 31.94
N ASP A 829 6.78 -27.22 32.85
CA ASP A 829 5.73 -26.21 33.01
C ASP A 829 6.33 -24.88 33.50
N ASP A 830 7.28 -24.92 34.44
CA ASP A 830 7.93 -23.72 34.97
C ASP A 830 8.98 -23.13 34.00
N LEU A 831 9.55 -23.90 33.05
CA LEU A 831 10.60 -23.41 32.12
C LEU A 831 10.05 -22.63 30.93
N PHE A 832 8.79 -22.84 30.54
CA PHE A 832 8.24 -22.31 29.29
C PHE A 832 7.86 -20.83 29.38
N GLU A 833 7.40 -20.32 30.53
CA GLU A 833 7.02 -18.91 30.70
C GLU A 833 8.22 -17.93 30.67
N TYR A 834 9.43 -18.39 30.97
CA TYR A 834 10.64 -17.53 31.05
C TYR A 834 11.80 -18.11 30.22
N LYS A 835 11.44 -18.63 29.04
CA LYS A 835 12.16 -19.51 28.10
C LYS A 835 13.61 -19.14 27.69
N MET A 836 14.19 -18.04 28.16
CA MET A 836 15.57 -17.63 27.83
C MET A 836 16.46 -17.24 29.02
N LEU A 837 15.92 -17.12 30.24
CA LEU A 837 16.65 -16.38 31.27
C LEU A 837 17.60 -17.21 32.14
N LEU A 838 17.29 -18.47 32.42
CA LEU A 838 18.19 -19.33 33.21
C LEU A 838 19.24 -20.09 32.37
N GLN A 839 19.00 -20.31 31.08
CA GLN A 839 19.95 -21.01 30.20
C GLN A 839 21.31 -20.30 30.11
N LYS A 840 21.35 -18.97 30.29
CA LYS A 840 22.58 -18.18 30.32
C LYS A 840 23.40 -18.37 31.61
N TYR A 841 22.79 -18.85 32.70
CA TYR A 841 23.37 -18.78 34.05
C TYR A 841 23.49 -20.12 34.79
N CYS A 842 22.75 -21.17 34.39
CA CYS A 842 22.81 -22.49 35.02
C CYS A 842 22.51 -23.62 34.03
N THR A 843 23.03 -24.80 34.34
CA THR A 843 22.83 -26.04 33.57
C THR A 843 21.65 -26.85 34.08
N PHE A 844 21.10 -27.72 33.23
CA PHE A 844 20.06 -28.67 33.64
C PHE A 844 20.48 -29.55 34.81
N SER A 845 21.74 -29.99 34.84
CA SER A 845 22.26 -30.82 35.94
C SER A 845 22.30 -30.08 37.28
N GLU A 846 22.36 -28.74 37.29
CA GLU A 846 22.32 -27.95 38.51
C GLU A 846 20.88 -27.69 38.98
N LEU A 847 19.92 -27.67 38.06
CA LEU A 847 18.51 -27.46 38.37
C LEU A 847 17.79 -28.75 38.75
N LYS A 848 18.21 -29.90 38.21
CA LYS A 848 17.49 -31.16 38.37
C LYS A 848 17.22 -31.51 39.83
N ASP A 849 18.12 -31.16 40.75
CA ASP A 849 18.07 -31.50 42.18
C ASP A 849 17.43 -30.43 43.09
N LEU A 850 16.96 -29.30 42.53
CA LEU A 850 16.29 -28.24 43.30
C LEU A 850 14.77 -28.47 43.42
N SER A 851 14.17 -27.93 44.48
CA SER A 851 12.71 -27.92 44.64
C SER A 851 12.05 -26.87 43.72
N SER A 852 10.79 -27.09 43.33
CA SER A 852 10.04 -26.16 42.47
C SER A 852 9.97 -24.75 43.05
N ASP A 853 9.73 -24.58 44.36
CA ASP A 853 9.68 -23.25 44.98
C ASP A 853 11.00 -22.49 44.89
N LYS A 854 12.13 -23.21 44.96
CA LYS A 854 13.46 -22.63 44.83
C LYS A 854 13.75 -22.23 43.38
N ILE A 855 13.34 -23.07 42.43
CA ILE A 855 13.41 -22.75 41.00
C ILE A 855 12.60 -21.49 40.69
N LYS A 856 11.38 -21.36 41.24
CA LYS A 856 10.54 -20.16 41.08
C LYS A 856 11.18 -18.90 41.65
N ALA A 857 11.78 -19.00 42.83
CA ALA A 857 12.50 -17.86 43.41
C ALA A 857 13.69 -17.43 42.55
N LEU A 858 14.49 -18.36 42.05
CA LEU A 858 15.66 -18.11 41.19
C LEU A 858 15.29 -17.55 39.80
N LYS A 859 14.02 -17.60 39.42
CA LYS A 859 13.47 -17.05 38.16
C LYS A 859 12.93 -15.62 38.30
N ASN A 860 12.85 -15.08 39.51
CA ASN A 860 12.28 -13.75 39.72
C ASN A 860 13.03 -12.69 38.87
N SER A 861 12.30 -11.75 38.26
CA SER A 861 12.85 -10.75 37.34
C SER A 861 14.00 -9.91 37.96
N PHE A 862 13.98 -9.68 39.27
CA PHE A 862 15.05 -8.99 39.98
C PHE A 862 16.30 -9.86 40.16
N VAL A 863 16.16 -11.18 40.31
CA VAL A 863 17.29 -12.13 40.32
C VAL A 863 18.01 -12.08 38.98
N VAL A 864 17.23 -12.13 37.90
CA VAL A 864 17.73 -12.02 36.52
C VAL A 864 18.49 -10.69 36.32
N LYS A 865 17.89 -9.56 36.72
CA LYS A 865 18.55 -8.26 36.68
C LYS A 865 19.87 -8.28 37.46
N GLY A 866 19.93 -8.99 38.58
CA GLY A 866 21.14 -9.17 39.36
C GLY A 866 22.21 -10.02 38.67
N TYR A 867 21.82 -11.09 37.97
CA TYR A 867 22.73 -11.88 37.15
C TYR A 867 23.32 -11.07 35.98
N ASP A 868 22.47 -10.34 35.24
CA ASP A 868 22.90 -9.52 34.10
C ASP A 868 23.89 -8.42 34.52
N ASN A 869 23.64 -7.79 35.67
CA ASN A 869 24.52 -6.77 36.23
C ASN A 869 25.69 -7.34 37.08
N LYS A 870 25.81 -8.67 37.16
CA LYS A 870 26.88 -9.38 37.88
C LYS A 870 26.95 -9.04 39.38
N TYR A 871 25.82 -8.75 40.02
CA TYR A 871 25.78 -8.52 41.47
C TYR A 871 25.96 -9.81 42.27
N PHE A 872 25.48 -10.93 41.72
CA PHE A 872 25.63 -12.29 42.25
C PHE A 872 25.54 -13.30 41.10
N THR A 873 25.89 -14.55 41.35
CA THR A 873 25.82 -15.67 40.41
C THR A 873 24.82 -16.72 40.85
N PHE A 874 24.45 -17.65 39.97
CA PHE A 874 23.59 -18.77 40.34
C PHE A 874 24.17 -19.59 41.51
N ASN A 875 25.48 -19.80 41.52
CA ASN A 875 26.18 -20.51 42.59
C ASN A 875 26.11 -19.79 43.94
N ASP A 876 26.02 -18.46 43.94
CA ASP A 876 25.86 -17.69 45.18
C ASP A 876 24.47 -17.88 45.81
N LEU A 877 23.45 -18.18 45.00
CA LEU A 877 22.07 -18.31 45.45
C LEU A 877 21.62 -19.76 45.66
N LYS A 878 22.16 -20.72 44.91
CA LYS A 878 21.66 -22.11 44.87
C LYS A 878 21.73 -22.82 46.22
N ASP A 879 22.63 -22.43 47.11
CA ASP A 879 22.82 -23.04 48.42
C ASP A 879 22.11 -22.27 49.54
N LEU A 880 21.52 -21.11 49.26
CA LEU A 880 20.77 -20.31 50.24
C LEU A 880 19.35 -20.87 50.49
N SER A 881 18.76 -20.48 51.63
CA SER A 881 17.35 -20.78 51.92
C SER A 881 16.43 -19.95 51.03
N LEU A 882 15.22 -20.46 50.79
CA LEU A 882 14.22 -19.82 49.93
C LEU A 882 13.90 -18.38 50.36
N GLU A 883 13.71 -18.14 51.66
CA GLU A 883 13.42 -16.81 52.19
C GLU A 883 14.57 -15.83 52.01
N LYS A 884 15.81 -16.31 52.17
CA LYS A 884 17.00 -15.49 52.02
C LYS A 884 17.25 -15.10 50.57
N ILE A 885 16.99 -16.02 49.63
CA ILE A 885 16.99 -15.71 48.19
C ILE A 885 15.98 -14.59 47.93
N LYS A 886 14.72 -14.77 48.35
CA LYS A 886 13.66 -13.78 48.09
C LYS A 886 14.05 -12.38 48.55
N LEU A 887 14.60 -12.24 49.75
CA LEU A 887 14.96 -10.94 50.33
C LEU A 887 16.20 -10.32 49.65
N LEU A 888 17.27 -11.09 49.43
CA LEU A 888 18.50 -10.59 48.79
C LEU A 888 18.29 -10.18 47.33
N THR A 889 17.21 -10.63 46.73
CA THR A 889 16.85 -10.36 45.34
C THR A 889 15.53 -9.59 45.22
N LEU A 890 15.08 -8.90 46.28
CA LEU A 890 13.99 -7.92 46.16
C LEU A 890 14.44 -6.72 45.33
N LYS A 891 13.47 -5.99 44.78
CA LYS A 891 13.68 -4.74 44.05
C LYS A 891 14.63 -3.80 44.80
N ASP A 892 14.31 -3.53 46.06
CA ASP A 892 15.06 -2.59 46.91
C ASP A 892 16.51 -3.05 47.12
N SER A 893 16.74 -4.36 47.30
CA SER A 893 18.10 -4.91 47.44
C SER A 893 18.89 -4.81 46.14
N VAL A 894 18.27 -5.07 44.99
CA VAL A 894 18.92 -4.93 43.68
C VAL A 894 19.21 -3.46 43.36
N GLU A 895 18.31 -2.53 43.70
CA GLU A 895 18.54 -1.09 43.57
C GLU A 895 19.66 -0.61 44.50
N ALA A 896 19.79 -1.18 45.69
CA ALA A 896 20.90 -0.88 46.60
C ALA A 896 22.26 -1.32 46.01
N TYR A 897 22.33 -2.48 45.32
CA TYR A 897 23.53 -2.90 44.59
C TYR A 897 23.85 -1.95 43.42
N GLU A 898 22.83 -1.58 42.65
CA GLU A 898 22.95 -0.71 41.46
C GLU A 898 23.46 0.68 41.81
N LYS A 899 23.00 1.23 42.93
CA LYS A 899 23.46 2.51 43.48
C LYS A 899 24.82 2.44 44.19
N GLN A 900 25.48 1.27 44.14
CA GLN A 900 26.74 0.97 44.84
C GLN A 900 26.68 1.26 46.35
N HIS A 901 25.49 1.13 46.94
CA HIS A 901 25.28 1.40 48.35
C HIS A 901 25.80 0.25 49.22
N CYS A 902 25.57 -0.98 48.79
CA CYS A 902 26.11 -2.21 49.38
C CYS A 902 26.36 -3.24 48.27
N THR A 903 27.09 -4.31 48.58
CA THR A 903 27.27 -5.46 47.69
C THR A 903 26.42 -6.65 48.15
N PHE A 904 26.20 -7.62 47.26
CA PHE A 904 25.57 -8.89 47.65
C PHE A 904 26.28 -9.55 48.83
N ASN A 905 27.62 -9.53 48.84
CA ASN A 905 28.41 -10.08 49.94
C ASN A 905 28.21 -9.32 51.25
N ASP A 906 27.92 -8.02 51.20
CA ASP A 906 27.65 -7.26 52.41
C ASP A 906 26.34 -7.69 53.07
N LEU A 907 25.31 -8.06 52.28
CA LEU A 907 23.99 -8.45 52.77
C LEU A 907 23.87 -9.95 53.04
N LYS A 908 24.55 -10.82 52.28
CA LYS A 908 24.39 -12.28 52.39
C LYS A 908 24.72 -12.80 53.80
N ASP A 909 25.60 -12.12 54.52
CA ASP A 909 26.03 -12.53 55.87
C ASP A 909 25.27 -11.79 56.99
N ILE A 910 24.31 -10.92 56.66
CA ILE A 910 23.48 -10.19 57.63
C ILE A 910 22.27 -11.01 58.06
N ASN A 911 21.76 -10.73 59.26
CA ASN A 911 20.48 -11.23 59.74
C ASN A 911 19.35 -10.81 58.77
N ILE A 912 18.52 -11.77 58.38
CA ILE A 912 17.46 -11.62 57.40
C ILE A 912 16.49 -10.47 57.71
N GLU A 913 16.23 -10.20 58.99
CA GLU A 913 15.33 -9.12 59.47
C GLU A 913 15.86 -7.71 59.19
N LYS A 914 17.19 -7.53 59.08
CA LYS A 914 17.79 -6.22 58.82
C LYS A 914 17.85 -5.86 57.34
N ILE A 915 17.81 -6.86 56.46
CA ILE A 915 18.00 -6.68 55.01
C ILE A 915 17.02 -5.62 54.45
N PRO A 916 15.70 -5.68 54.70
CA PRO A 916 14.76 -4.72 54.11
C PRO A 916 15.02 -3.27 54.54
N ILE A 917 15.41 -3.06 55.81
CA ILE A 917 15.66 -1.72 56.35
C ILE A 917 16.93 -1.14 55.75
N LEU A 918 17.99 -1.95 55.66
CA LEU A 918 19.29 -1.55 55.10
C LEU A 918 19.22 -1.29 53.59
N THR A 919 18.35 -1.99 52.87
CA THR A 919 18.16 -1.77 51.43
C THR A 919 17.05 -0.78 51.10
N SER A 920 16.38 -0.21 52.11
CA SER A 920 15.25 0.68 51.86
C SER A 920 15.67 1.93 51.07
N PRO A 921 14.79 2.50 50.23
CA PRO A 921 15.10 3.71 49.45
C PRO A 921 15.55 4.88 50.32
N SER A 922 14.98 5.02 51.52
CA SER A 922 15.37 6.04 52.49
C SER A 922 16.82 5.87 52.93
N THR A 923 17.23 4.66 53.31
CA THR A 923 18.62 4.34 53.71
C THR A 923 19.62 4.56 52.59
N VAL A 924 19.26 4.15 51.37
CA VAL A 924 20.13 4.34 50.20
C VAL A 924 20.33 5.84 49.91
N THR A 925 19.25 6.61 49.95
CA THR A 925 19.26 8.06 49.64
C THR A 925 20.13 8.83 50.63
N THR A 926 20.00 8.52 51.91
CA THR A 926 20.71 9.21 52.99
C THR A 926 22.19 8.86 53.02
N CYS A 927 22.57 7.63 52.66
CA CYS A 927 23.96 7.25 52.46
C CYS A 927 24.57 7.96 51.25
N GLN A 928 23.83 8.09 50.15
CA GLN A 928 24.28 8.83 48.95
C GLN A 928 24.49 10.32 49.23
N LEU A 929 23.66 10.93 50.07
CA LEU A 929 23.83 12.32 50.51
C LEU A 929 25.00 12.51 51.49
N GLY A 930 25.70 11.43 51.85
CA GLY A 930 26.89 11.46 52.71
C GLY A 930 26.57 11.68 54.19
N TYR A 931 25.32 11.51 54.61
CA TYR A 931 24.95 11.70 56.02
C TYR A 931 25.52 10.59 56.92
N TYR A 932 25.72 9.38 56.38
CA TYR A 932 26.36 8.24 57.03
C TYR A 932 26.81 7.22 55.96
N ASN A 933 27.70 6.30 56.31
CA ASN A 933 28.06 5.19 55.41
C ASN A 933 27.32 3.90 55.78
N PHE A 934 27.25 2.94 54.86
CA PHE A 934 26.54 1.67 55.07
C PHE A 934 27.07 0.85 56.26
N ASN A 935 28.39 0.87 56.49
CA ASN A 935 29.01 0.11 57.57
C ASN A 935 28.57 0.66 58.94
N ASP A 936 28.43 1.98 59.07
CA ASP A 936 27.95 2.61 60.31
C ASP A 936 26.54 2.12 60.69
N LEU A 937 25.69 1.84 59.70
CA LEU A 937 24.32 1.36 59.93
C LEU A 937 24.24 -0.14 60.17
N LYS A 938 25.04 -0.93 59.46
CA LYS A 938 25.04 -2.40 59.54
C LYS A 938 25.26 -2.89 60.98
N ASP A 939 26.06 -2.14 61.74
CA ASP A 939 26.45 -2.47 63.11
C ASP A 939 25.41 -2.05 64.17
N LEU A 940 24.39 -1.25 63.82
CA LEU A 940 23.32 -0.87 64.74
C LEU A 940 22.37 -2.04 65.03
N ASN A 941 21.80 -2.07 66.23
CA ASN A 941 20.66 -2.95 66.51
C ASN A 941 19.38 -2.44 65.80
N LEU A 942 18.35 -3.28 65.73
CA LEU A 942 17.16 -3.01 64.93
C LEU A 942 16.44 -1.71 65.36
N ASP A 943 16.19 -1.54 66.66
CA ASP A 943 15.48 -0.37 67.20
C ASP A 943 16.21 0.95 66.91
N LYS A 944 17.55 0.97 67.08
CA LYS A 944 18.35 2.16 66.77
C LYS A 944 18.40 2.44 65.28
N LEU A 945 18.47 1.40 64.45
CA LEU A 945 18.53 1.52 63.00
C LEU A 945 17.26 2.21 62.44
N GLU A 946 16.08 1.77 62.88
CA GLU A 946 14.80 2.34 62.44
C GLU A 946 14.67 3.83 62.81
N ILE A 947 14.99 4.17 64.07
CA ILE A 947 14.93 5.55 64.56
C ILE A 947 15.94 6.42 63.81
N ALA A 948 17.18 5.95 63.62
CA ALA A 948 18.20 6.69 62.90
C ALA A 948 17.77 7.02 61.47
N ILE A 949 17.25 6.05 60.71
CA ILE A 949 16.81 6.28 59.32
C ILE A 949 15.65 7.28 59.27
N SER A 950 14.65 7.17 60.15
CA SER A 950 13.48 8.06 60.19
C SER A 950 13.81 9.56 60.35
N MET A 951 14.97 9.85 60.93
CA MET A 951 15.40 11.20 61.25
C MET A 951 16.16 11.89 60.10
N THR A 952 16.69 11.17 59.14
CA THR A 952 17.85 11.63 58.34
C THR A 952 17.61 12.65 57.22
N SER A 953 16.38 13.12 57.02
CA SER A 953 16.03 14.15 56.01
C SER A 953 16.28 15.62 56.42
N TYR A 954 16.81 15.93 57.62
CA TYR A 954 16.82 17.31 58.16
C TYR A 954 18.12 17.74 58.92
N TYR A 955 19.27 17.09 58.65
CA TYR A 955 20.39 17.00 59.61
C TYR A 955 21.63 17.88 59.38
N ASP A 956 21.52 19.02 58.71
CA ASP A 956 22.69 19.92 58.54
C ASP A 956 23.25 20.51 59.87
N ILE A 957 22.60 20.26 61.02
CA ILE A 957 22.91 20.93 62.30
C ILE A 957 23.54 19.98 63.35
N ILE A 958 23.40 18.64 63.24
CA ILE A 958 23.88 17.66 64.25
C ILE A 958 24.69 16.56 63.56
N LYS A 959 25.89 16.24 64.06
CA LYS A 959 26.71 15.15 63.50
C LYS A 959 26.16 13.79 63.93
N PHE A 960 26.08 12.84 62.99
CA PHE A 960 25.57 11.48 63.22
C PHE A 960 26.18 10.81 64.46
N LYS A 961 27.50 10.93 64.64
CA LYS A 961 28.23 10.39 65.79
C LYS A 961 27.72 10.89 67.14
N ASP A 962 27.28 12.15 67.24
CA ASP A 962 26.85 12.76 68.50
C ASP A 962 25.40 12.35 68.84
N PHE A 963 24.63 11.96 67.81
CA PHE A 963 23.25 11.47 67.95
C PHE A 963 23.22 10.01 68.38
N VAL A 964 24.03 9.13 67.80
CA VAL A 964 24.04 7.67 68.12
C VAL A 964 24.49 7.33 69.54
N GLU A 965 25.16 8.28 70.21
CA GLU A 965 25.52 8.20 71.64
C GLU A 965 24.30 8.36 72.58
N LEU A 966 23.15 8.82 72.09
CA LEU A 966 21.93 8.93 72.89
C LEU A 966 21.27 7.56 73.13
N ASP A 967 20.56 7.46 74.27
CA ASP A 967 19.61 6.39 74.50
C ASP A 967 18.34 6.55 73.64
N VAL A 968 17.60 5.46 73.47
CA VAL A 968 16.43 5.40 72.56
C VAL A 968 15.33 6.37 72.98
N GLU A 969 15.11 6.55 74.29
CA GLU A 969 14.06 7.43 74.84
C GLU A 969 14.32 8.89 74.49
N LYS A 970 15.57 9.35 74.64
CA LYS A 970 15.97 10.72 74.26
C LYS A 970 15.93 10.96 72.77
N MET A 971 16.35 9.97 71.96
CA MET A 971 16.23 10.05 70.50
C MET A 971 14.78 10.30 70.10
N GLN A 972 13.84 9.56 70.70
CA GLN A 972 12.41 9.69 70.42
C GLN A 972 11.83 11.04 70.87
N ALA A 973 12.26 11.56 72.03
CA ALA A 973 11.80 12.86 72.53
C ALA A 973 12.20 14.02 71.60
N ILE A 974 13.45 14.02 71.11
CA ILE A 974 13.95 15.02 70.15
C ILE A 974 13.19 14.94 68.82
N TYR A 975 12.89 13.72 68.36
CA TYR A 975 12.06 13.52 67.16
C TYR A 975 10.68 14.19 67.28
N ASN A 976 10.07 14.14 68.46
CA ASN A 976 8.72 14.68 68.68
C ASN A 976 8.69 16.23 68.73
N THR A 977 9.75 16.91 69.18
CA THR A 977 9.82 18.39 69.31
C THR A 977 10.60 19.09 68.18
N ARG A 978 10.94 18.31 67.16
CA ARG A 978 11.91 18.56 66.08
C ARG A 978 11.80 19.89 65.34
N ILE A 979 10.61 20.32 64.91
CA ILE A 979 10.42 21.52 64.08
C ILE A 979 10.84 22.78 64.85
N THR A 980 10.53 22.82 66.14
CA THR A 980 10.69 24.02 66.96
C THR A 980 12.12 24.11 67.50
N CYS A 981 12.75 22.98 67.82
CA CYS A 981 14.17 22.90 68.15
C CYS A 981 15.06 23.44 67.01
N SER A 982 14.79 23.06 65.76
CA SER A 982 15.55 23.54 64.59
C SER A 982 15.53 25.06 64.47
N LYS A 983 14.38 25.70 64.71
CA LYS A 983 14.23 27.17 64.63
C LYS A 983 15.07 27.90 65.69
N ILE A 984 15.17 27.35 66.90
CA ILE A 984 15.92 27.95 68.01
C ILE A 984 17.44 27.80 67.77
N LEU A 985 17.88 26.63 67.33
CA LEU A 985 19.28 26.37 66.98
C LEU A 985 19.75 27.23 65.79
N LYS A 986 18.93 27.38 64.74
CA LYS A 986 19.23 28.27 63.60
C LYS A 986 19.31 29.76 63.98
N GLY A 987 18.50 30.21 64.95
CA GLY A 987 18.46 31.60 65.41
C GLY A 987 19.63 32.03 66.32
N LYS A 988 20.60 31.15 66.58
CA LYS A 988 21.69 31.33 67.57
C LYS A 988 21.18 31.63 68.99
N HIS A 989 20.01 31.09 69.35
CA HIS A 989 19.43 31.31 70.67
C HIS A 989 19.87 30.27 71.72
N CYS A 990 20.23 29.04 71.31
CA CYS A 990 20.86 28.00 72.14
C CYS A 990 21.79 27.09 71.31
N THR A 991 22.59 26.24 71.96
CA THR A 991 23.39 25.18 71.32
C THR A 991 22.78 23.79 71.53
N PHE A 992 23.19 22.79 70.73
CA PHE A 992 22.75 21.41 70.93
C PHE A 992 23.21 20.85 72.29
N ASP A 993 24.41 21.21 72.72
CA ASP A 993 24.93 20.80 74.03
C ASP A 993 24.12 21.39 75.19
N ASP A 994 23.53 22.58 75.03
CA ASP A 994 22.58 23.12 76.02
C ASP A 994 21.32 22.26 76.11
N LEU A 995 20.82 21.73 74.99
CA LEU A 995 19.62 20.89 74.94
C LEU A 995 19.90 19.47 75.46
N LYS A 996 21.10 18.93 75.21
CA LYS A 996 21.53 17.59 75.69
C LYS A 996 21.45 17.46 77.22
N ASN A 997 21.52 18.58 77.95
CA ASN A 997 21.57 18.62 79.42
C ASN A 997 20.24 19.03 80.09
N ILE A 998 19.14 19.16 79.36
CA ILE A 998 17.81 19.53 79.88
C ILE A 998 16.86 18.32 79.80
N ASP A 999 15.97 18.15 80.79
CA ASP A 999 14.95 17.10 80.76
C ASP A 999 13.87 17.34 79.68
N GLU A 1000 13.14 16.27 79.34
CA GLU A 1000 12.16 16.28 78.25
C GLU A 1000 11.05 17.34 78.44
N ASN A 1001 10.56 17.55 79.65
CA ASN A 1001 9.41 18.43 79.91
C ASN A 1001 9.80 19.91 79.84
N LYS A 1002 10.97 20.26 80.40
CA LYS A 1002 11.55 21.59 80.23
C LYS A 1002 11.88 21.89 78.77
N MET A 1003 12.40 20.90 78.04
CA MET A 1003 12.69 21.05 76.62
C MET A 1003 11.44 21.46 75.86
N LYS A 1004 10.32 20.76 76.04
CA LYS A 1004 9.03 21.09 75.39
C LYS A 1004 8.56 22.52 75.68
N ALA A 1005 8.67 22.98 76.93
CA ALA A 1005 8.22 24.32 77.33
C ALA A 1005 9.08 25.44 76.71
N LEU A 1006 10.41 25.29 76.78
CA LEU A 1006 11.37 26.25 76.22
C LEU A 1006 11.30 26.34 74.71
N THR A 1007 10.87 25.26 74.06
CA THR A 1007 10.67 25.19 72.62
C THR A 1007 9.20 25.39 72.23
N SER A 1008 8.38 26.03 73.07
CA SER A 1008 7.00 26.37 72.70
C SER A 1008 6.97 27.59 71.76
N ASP A 1009 5.92 27.71 70.94
CA ASP A 1009 5.78 28.83 70.00
C ASP A 1009 5.78 30.19 70.69
N MET A 1010 5.14 30.28 71.88
CA MET A 1010 5.14 31.52 72.64
C MET A 1010 6.52 31.87 73.20
N ALA A 1011 7.29 30.88 73.67
CA ALA A 1011 8.67 31.11 74.07
C ALA A 1011 9.49 31.66 72.89
N LEU A 1012 9.29 31.12 71.69
CA LEU A 1012 9.92 31.62 70.46
C LEU A 1012 9.51 33.05 70.11
N MET A 1013 8.24 33.41 70.26
CA MET A 1013 7.78 34.78 70.06
C MET A 1013 8.46 35.72 71.07
N CYS A 1014 8.56 35.32 72.33
CA CYS A 1014 9.25 36.09 73.36
C CYS A 1014 10.74 36.27 73.05
N TYR A 1015 11.44 35.23 72.59
CA TYR A 1015 12.85 35.31 72.18
C TYR A 1015 13.05 36.27 71.01
N ARG A 1016 12.18 36.20 69.99
CA ARG A 1016 12.24 37.08 68.80
C ARG A 1016 11.98 38.54 69.15
N SER A 1017 11.06 38.79 70.07
CA SER A 1017 10.76 40.13 70.57
C SER A 1017 11.79 40.64 71.59
N LYS A 1018 12.83 39.85 71.90
CA LYS A 1018 13.90 40.16 72.87
C LYS A 1018 13.37 40.49 74.28
N TYR A 1019 12.26 39.88 74.67
CA TYR A 1019 11.73 40.02 76.03
C TYR A 1019 12.54 39.19 77.03
N PHE A 1020 13.00 38.00 76.62
CA PHE A 1020 13.90 37.11 77.35
C PHE A 1020 14.92 36.48 76.41
N THR A 1021 15.97 35.90 76.98
CA THR A 1021 16.93 35.00 76.32
C THR A 1021 16.72 33.57 76.79
N PHE A 1022 17.20 32.59 76.01
CA PHE A 1022 17.12 31.17 76.38
C PHE A 1022 17.81 30.89 77.71
N ASN A 1023 19.00 31.48 77.93
CA ASN A 1023 19.76 31.30 79.16
C ASN A 1023 19.05 31.88 80.40
N GLU A 1024 18.30 32.98 80.25
CA GLU A 1024 17.52 33.55 81.36
C GLU A 1024 16.35 32.63 81.79
N LEU A 1025 15.81 31.83 80.87
CA LEU A 1025 14.69 30.94 81.17
C LEU A 1025 15.13 29.52 81.54
N LYS A 1026 16.24 28.99 80.97
CA LYS A 1026 16.60 27.57 81.08
C LYS A 1026 16.85 27.11 82.52
N ASP A 1027 17.38 28.01 83.35
CA ASP A 1027 17.73 27.70 84.75
C ASP A 1027 16.53 27.88 85.71
N LEU A 1028 15.38 28.34 85.22
CA LEU A 1028 14.15 28.47 86.00
C LEU A 1028 13.41 27.12 86.14
N SER A 1029 12.46 27.06 87.07
CA SER A 1029 11.56 25.91 87.18
C SER A 1029 10.58 25.89 86.00
N LEU A 1030 10.08 24.70 85.65
CA LEU A 1030 9.17 24.49 84.52
C LEU A 1030 7.92 25.39 84.60
N GLU A 1031 7.35 25.52 85.79
CA GLU A 1031 6.11 26.26 86.05
C GLU A 1031 6.29 27.78 85.84
N ILE A 1032 7.47 28.30 86.20
CA ILE A 1032 7.84 29.69 85.95
C ILE A 1032 8.04 29.94 84.46
N ILE A 1033 8.75 29.03 83.76
CA ILE A 1033 8.97 29.14 82.31
C ILE A 1033 7.63 29.24 81.60
N GLN A 1034 6.70 28.33 81.87
CA GLN A 1034 5.38 28.29 81.24
C GLN A 1034 4.57 29.57 81.49
N THR A 1035 4.64 30.11 82.70
CA THR A 1035 3.93 31.35 83.07
C THR A 1035 4.51 32.55 82.32
N LEU A 1036 5.83 32.68 82.30
CA LEU A 1036 6.55 33.77 81.62
C LEU A 1036 6.34 33.75 80.11
N THR A 1037 6.33 32.55 79.52
CA THR A 1037 6.10 32.34 78.10
C THR A 1037 4.62 32.15 77.78
N SER A 1038 3.71 32.56 78.67
CA SER A 1038 2.28 32.50 78.38
C SER A 1038 1.84 33.66 77.46
N LYS A 1039 0.80 33.41 76.66
CA LYS A 1039 0.23 34.43 75.76
C LYS A 1039 -0.21 35.70 76.50
N LYS A 1040 -0.74 35.56 77.72
CA LYS A 1040 -1.16 36.70 78.55
C LYS A 1040 0.03 37.57 78.95
N SER A 1041 1.12 36.95 79.41
CA SER A 1041 2.36 37.64 79.77
C SER A 1041 2.96 38.35 78.56
N TYR A 1042 3.03 37.70 77.40
CA TYR A 1042 3.51 38.31 76.15
C TYR A 1042 2.73 39.57 75.75
N ILE A 1043 1.39 39.54 75.80
CA ILE A 1043 0.55 40.72 75.52
C ILE A 1043 0.83 41.84 76.52
N HIS A 1044 1.04 41.49 77.80
CA HIS A 1044 1.33 42.44 78.85
C HIS A 1044 2.67 43.18 78.61
N TYR A 1045 3.76 42.44 78.35
CA TYR A 1045 5.06 43.03 78.03
C TYR A 1045 4.99 43.96 76.82
N LYS A 1046 4.27 43.54 75.77
CA LYS A 1046 4.10 44.33 74.54
C LYS A 1046 3.37 45.66 74.77
N ARG A 1047 2.34 45.70 75.61
CA ARG A 1047 1.53 46.90 75.85
C ARG A 1047 2.19 47.94 76.77
N LYS A 1048 2.99 47.51 77.73
CA LYS A 1048 3.56 48.38 78.78
C LYS A 1048 5.05 48.68 78.59
N GLY A 1049 5.73 48.03 77.64
CA GLY A 1049 7.16 48.24 77.37
C GLY A 1049 8.10 47.65 78.43
N PHE A 1050 7.59 46.75 79.29
CA PHE A 1050 8.36 46.10 80.34
C PHE A 1050 9.43 45.14 79.78
N LYS A 1051 10.58 45.10 80.42
CA LYS A 1051 11.67 44.14 80.19
C LYS A 1051 11.70 43.11 81.33
N PHE A 1052 12.47 42.03 81.14
CA PHE A 1052 12.61 40.96 82.15
C PHE A 1052 12.96 41.50 83.54
N GLU A 1053 13.82 42.50 83.62
CA GLU A 1053 14.25 43.05 84.90
C GLU A 1053 13.15 43.77 85.67
N ASP A 1054 12.14 44.28 84.97
CA ASP A 1054 10.94 44.84 85.61
C ASP A 1054 10.09 43.74 86.26
N PHE A 1055 10.07 42.55 85.65
CA PHE A 1055 9.40 41.38 86.22
C PHE A 1055 10.20 40.76 87.36
N LYS A 1056 11.52 40.66 87.19
CA LYS A 1056 12.43 40.19 88.26
C LYS A 1056 12.32 41.07 89.51
N ALA A 1057 12.29 42.39 89.35
CA ALA A 1057 12.07 43.33 90.45
C ALA A 1057 10.66 43.22 91.07
N SER A 1058 9.66 42.79 90.29
CA SER A 1058 8.29 42.55 90.77
C SER A 1058 8.20 41.24 91.56
N LEU A 1059 8.90 40.19 91.13
CA LEU A 1059 9.06 38.94 91.87
C LEU A 1059 9.80 39.18 93.19
N GLU A 1060 10.89 39.95 93.18
CA GLU A 1060 11.63 40.30 94.41
C GLU A 1060 10.77 41.16 95.36
N LYS A 1061 9.85 42.00 94.85
CA LYS A 1061 8.87 42.73 95.67
C LYS A 1061 7.73 41.86 96.19
N ILE A 1062 7.31 40.85 95.43
CA ILE A 1062 6.32 39.86 95.86
C ILE A 1062 6.93 39.00 96.97
N GLU A 1063 8.22 38.63 96.88
CA GLU A 1063 8.93 37.95 97.97
C GLU A 1063 8.99 38.79 99.26
N ILE A 1064 9.03 40.14 99.17
CA ILE A 1064 8.98 41.02 100.36
C ILE A 1064 7.55 41.11 100.94
N ALA A 1065 6.50 40.97 100.11
CA ALA A 1065 5.09 41.03 100.52
C ALA A 1065 4.52 39.67 100.98
N ASP A 1066 5.15 38.56 100.58
CA ASP A 1066 4.77 37.19 100.95
C ASP A 1066 5.01 36.84 102.42
N ASN A 1067 5.45 37.80 103.24
CA ASN A 1067 5.70 37.52 104.65
C ASN A 1067 4.44 37.23 105.46
N HIS A 1068 3.21 37.61 105.08
CA HIS A 1068 2.00 37.28 105.85
C HIS A 1068 0.77 36.85 105.00
N LYS A 1069 0.51 35.53 105.04
CA LYS A 1069 -0.73 34.78 104.75
C LYS A 1069 -1.19 34.57 103.30
N ILE A 1070 -1.05 33.34 102.83
CA ILE A 1070 -1.94 32.70 101.85
C ILE A 1070 -2.64 31.53 102.56
N GLU A 1071 -3.81 31.80 103.14
CA GLU A 1071 -4.82 30.78 103.36
C GLU A 1071 -6.19 31.44 103.18
N ILE A 1072 -6.98 30.86 102.28
CA ILE A 1072 -8.42 31.09 102.03
C ILE A 1072 -8.77 32.32 101.18
N SER A 1073 -9.13 32.06 99.92
CA SER A 1073 -10.30 32.70 99.32
C SER A 1073 -11.02 31.75 98.35
N LYS A 1074 -11.76 30.81 98.95
CA LYS A 1074 -13.10 30.51 98.43
C LYS A 1074 -13.93 31.79 98.61
N ASN A 1075 -14.50 32.28 97.51
CA ASN A 1075 -15.54 33.29 97.41
C ASN A 1075 -15.15 34.74 97.74
N LEU A 1076 -15.04 35.57 96.69
CA LEU A 1076 -15.91 36.75 96.53
C LEU A 1076 -15.65 37.39 95.15
N GLU A 1077 -16.70 37.35 94.32
CA GLU A 1077 -16.88 38.15 93.12
C GLU A 1077 -16.83 39.65 93.47
N VAL A 1078 -15.95 40.41 92.82
CA VAL A 1078 -16.17 41.84 92.51
C VAL A 1078 -15.42 42.16 91.21
N SER A 1079 -16.18 42.55 90.19
CA SER A 1079 -15.76 43.26 88.98
C SER A 1079 -15.09 44.60 89.36
N SER A 1080 -13.99 45.06 88.76
CA SER A 1080 -13.88 45.58 87.39
C SER A 1080 -12.55 46.32 87.28
N PHE A 1081 -12.02 46.44 86.05
CA PHE A 1081 -11.34 47.60 85.46
C PHE A 1081 -11.04 47.12 84.03
N THR A 1082 -11.90 47.32 83.03
CA THR A 1082 -12.43 48.61 82.59
C THR A 1082 -13.54 48.41 81.55
N ASP A 1083 -14.76 48.85 81.84
CA ASP A 1083 -15.69 49.37 80.82
C ASP A 1083 -15.32 50.82 80.56
N LEU A 1084 -14.88 51.16 79.34
CA LEU A 1084 -14.92 52.52 78.76
C LEU A 1084 -14.48 52.48 77.28
N VAL A 1085 -15.42 52.84 76.40
CA VAL A 1085 -15.27 53.33 75.01
C VAL A 1085 -14.99 52.24 73.95
N VAL A 1086 -16.00 51.65 73.29
CA VAL A 1086 -16.85 52.11 72.16
C VAL A 1086 -16.12 52.20 70.80
N ASN A 1087 -16.62 51.36 69.88
CA ASN A 1087 -16.76 51.45 68.41
C ASN A 1087 -16.30 52.74 67.70
N ASP A 1088 -15.74 52.64 66.48
CA ASP A 1088 -16.49 52.92 65.23
C ASP A 1088 -15.64 52.72 63.95
N HIS A 1089 -16.35 52.72 62.83
CA HIS A 1089 -16.05 52.44 61.42
C HIS A 1089 -14.87 53.13 60.69
N ASN A 1090 -14.61 52.56 59.49
CA ASN A 1090 -14.31 53.18 58.18
C ASN A 1090 -12.90 53.10 57.58
N HIS A 1091 -12.88 52.44 56.39
CA HIS A 1091 -12.35 52.83 55.08
C HIS A 1091 -10.88 53.29 54.95
N GLU A 1092 -10.07 52.51 54.21
CA GLU A 1092 -9.62 52.78 52.82
C GLU A 1092 -8.36 53.65 52.75
N GLU A 1093 -7.32 53.15 52.07
CA GLU A 1093 -6.90 53.73 50.79
C GLU A 1093 -5.80 52.88 50.12
N ASN A 1094 -5.89 52.87 48.79
CA ASN A 1094 -5.07 52.19 47.80
C ASN A 1094 -3.57 52.55 47.85
N VAL A 1095 -2.70 51.67 47.31
CA VAL A 1095 -1.78 51.95 46.19
C VAL A 1095 -1.11 50.64 45.73
N ASP A 1096 -1.12 50.47 44.40
CA ASP A 1096 -0.36 49.56 43.54
C ASP A 1096 1.04 49.11 44.00
N ILE A 1097 1.45 47.90 43.61
CA ILE A 1097 2.53 47.62 42.64
C ILE A 1097 2.85 46.11 42.59
N ILE A 1098 2.58 45.55 41.41
CA ILE A 1098 3.22 44.48 40.62
C ILE A 1098 4.48 43.79 41.20
N GLY A 1099 4.45 42.45 41.16
CA GLY A 1099 5.60 41.52 41.13
C GLY A 1099 5.13 40.07 41.30
N ARG A 1100 4.83 39.35 40.20
CA ARG A 1100 5.55 38.17 39.68
C ARG A 1100 5.99 37.13 40.73
N ASP A 1101 5.50 35.91 40.50
CA ASP A 1101 5.95 34.60 41.00
C ASP A 1101 7.33 34.58 41.66
N LEU A 1102 7.35 34.19 42.95
CA LEU A 1102 8.42 33.46 43.66
C LEU A 1102 8.02 33.17 45.12
#